data_AF-A0AA88EVI3-F1
#
_entry.id   AF-A0AA88EVI3-F1
#
_cell.length_a   1.000
_cell.length_b   1.000
_cell.length_c   1.000
_cell.angle_alpha   90.00
_cell.angle_beta   90.00
_cell.angle_gamma   90.00
#
_symmetry.space_group_name_H-M   'P 1'
#
loop_
_entity.id
_entity.type
_entity.pdbx_description
1 polymer ?
#
loop_
_entity_poly.entity_id
_entity_poly.type
_entity_poly.pdbx_seq_one_letter_code
_entity_poly.pdbx_strand_id
1 'polypeptide(L)'
;MSFIDPAEAAVLRNKLSSDKSQLGKIYSAKSSRFQSRNVEHSLVEGLTEEGWEEYGEPMKTKTRLRKLKSHNVQFEDDVWCQLYRLGYRTLNIDDNFYLPFGPSPSDRKHINVVAMNEDSVLLVECKSSDISAKPPSYKTELEALRYRLDGYRKAIDQAFGPGRRIKYIFATRNLRLSRDSADVQRLVEAGGFYYNDNTFQYIDSLLKSYRDAAHYQFMGMIMKGQSINKTKIEVPAIEGMMGGKPYYMFSLEPKLLLKIGFVLHRTRANESEMPTYQRLLVPSRLKGITKFIDGGGFFPNSAILNFNERDTKLEFNGQPRSKDTASRTGVLKIPNAFAIAYIIDGQHRIYGYANSKYKSSNTIPIVAFKNLDPSDQLELFMQINENQKAVSPTLRITLEEDLYWNAPRLDSRLKALRSSVVRALGGDSSGPLYGKISLGEDRSILQAKPFADALIKCKLLPEAKGNKFVEGTTSTSLYDATNVDHSEEMTKSRSRVVNFINASYELAEELLGQVPETMSTYVLSNRGSFAFITLIGDLHAFEIGQGSISIKSTIEQRITAVRKYLVGLFEALKTITPEDSDALSGKLGSGAEATWLRFFQGYVHNKFSDYNPPELQDWRERQDKALQTRGRELGTQIERHMKNFIITQLKELFGENWDIEIGNIQRECDVRAKEQMEKDYKDGLGRREIPWTDQFFIKDYKNIIEKYWSKKPDDSEEAKSFEQHFSIDIGHGFNSKADKIKWISLFNTLRNNWAHEGTKEKGLNKSDVELLTKIHSRLGL
;
A
#
# COMPACT_ATOMS: atom_id res chain seq x y z
N MET A 1 -7.40 -22.22 -53.67
CA MET A 1 -7.20 -23.59 -53.13
C MET A 1 -7.37 -23.52 -51.62
N SER A 2 -7.98 -24.53 -51.02
CA SER A 2 -8.06 -24.66 -49.57
C SER A 2 -6.66 -24.82 -48.99
N PHE A 3 -6.38 -24.20 -47.85
CA PHE A 3 -5.11 -24.31 -47.15
C PHE A 3 -4.96 -25.67 -46.46
N ILE A 4 -6.06 -26.18 -45.89
CA ILE A 4 -6.18 -27.52 -45.30
C ILE A 4 -7.29 -28.32 -45.98
N ASP A 5 -7.32 -29.64 -45.78
CA ASP A 5 -8.42 -30.50 -46.26
C ASP A 5 -9.77 -30.02 -45.65
N PRO A 6 -10.84 -29.85 -46.44
CA PRO A 6 -12.18 -29.56 -45.92
C PRO A 6 -12.67 -30.51 -44.81
N ALA A 7 -12.30 -31.79 -44.84
CA ALA A 7 -12.60 -32.75 -43.79
C ALA A 7 -11.86 -32.41 -42.48
N GLU A 8 -10.60 -31.99 -42.57
CA GLU A 8 -9.82 -31.54 -41.42
C GLU A 8 -10.40 -30.25 -40.81
N ALA A 9 -10.86 -29.32 -41.66
CA ALA A 9 -11.59 -28.14 -41.19
C ALA A 9 -12.90 -28.49 -40.45
N ALA A 10 -13.60 -29.56 -40.87
CA ALA A 10 -14.78 -30.06 -40.16
C ALA A 10 -14.43 -30.70 -38.80
N VAL A 11 -13.32 -31.44 -38.73
CA VAL A 11 -12.80 -31.99 -37.47
C VAL A 11 -12.47 -30.88 -36.48
N LEU A 12 -11.78 -29.81 -36.91
CA LEU A 12 -11.48 -28.66 -36.07
C LEU A 12 -12.75 -28.02 -35.49
N ARG A 13 -13.80 -27.88 -36.31
CA ARG A 13 -15.09 -27.34 -35.85
C ARG A 13 -15.72 -28.18 -34.75
N ASN A 14 -15.64 -29.51 -34.85
CA ASN A 14 -16.20 -30.43 -33.85
C ASN A 14 -15.40 -30.45 -32.54
N LYS A 15 -14.17 -29.91 -32.53
CA LYS A 15 -13.32 -29.81 -31.33
C LYS A 15 -13.56 -28.55 -30.51
N LEU A 16 -14.31 -27.58 -31.04
CA LEU A 16 -14.76 -26.40 -30.30
C LEU A 16 -16.27 -26.46 -30.09
N SER A 17 -16.74 -25.90 -28.98
CA SER A 17 -18.17 -25.71 -28.75
C SER A 17 -18.49 -24.28 -28.42
N SER A 18 -19.63 -23.82 -28.92
CA SER A 18 -20.30 -22.57 -28.51
C SER A 18 -21.60 -22.83 -27.74
N ASP A 19 -21.92 -24.08 -27.43
CA ASP A 19 -23.11 -24.41 -26.66
C ASP A 19 -22.94 -24.04 -25.19
N LYS A 20 -23.81 -23.16 -24.70
CA LYS A 20 -23.73 -22.61 -23.34
C LYS A 20 -23.88 -23.70 -22.26
N SER A 21 -24.72 -24.71 -22.51
CA SER A 21 -24.96 -25.80 -21.55
C SER A 21 -23.72 -26.70 -21.44
N GLN A 22 -23.17 -27.11 -22.57
CA GLN A 22 -21.95 -27.91 -22.65
C GLN A 22 -20.75 -27.17 -22.03
N LEU A 23 -20.51 -25.92 -22.42
CA LEU A 23 -19.42 -25.12 -21.84
C LEU A 23 -19.60 -24.90 -20.33
N GLY A 24 -20.83 -24.74 -19.84
CA GLY A 24 -21.11 -24.63 -18.40
C GLY A 24 -20.77 -25.90 -17.62
N LYS A 25 -21.04 -27.08 -18.20
CA LYS A 25 -20.63 -28.38 -17.62
C LYS A 25 -19.11 -28.54 -17.60
N ILE A 26 -18.45 -28.19 -18.72
CA ILE A 26 -16.99 -28.23 -18.83
C ILE A 26 -16.34 -27.28 -17.83
N TYR A 27 -16.83 -26.04 -17.72
CA TYR A 27 -16.36 -25.07 -16.73
C TYR A 27 -16.45 -25.61 -15.31
N SER A 28 -17.59 -26.20 -14.95
CA SER A 28 -17.79 -26.80 -13.63
C SER A 28 -16.78 -27.93 -13.36
N ALA A 29 -16.55 -28.80 -14.35
CA ALA A 29 -15.57 -29.89 -14.24
C ALA A 29 -14.11 -29.39 -14.20
N LYS A 30 -13.73 -28.45 -15.06
CA LYS A 30 -12.37 -27.88 -15.12
C LYS A 30 -12.04 -27.04 -13.87
N SER A 31 -13.00 -26.31 -13.31
CA SER A 31 -12.80 -25.51 -12.09
C SER A 31 -12.57 -26.32 -10.81
N SER A 32 -12.92 -27.61 -10.79
CA SER A 32 -12.67 -28.52 -9.67
C SER A 32 -11.19 -28.95 -9.63
N ARG A 33 -10.62 -29.08 -8.42
CA ARG A 33 -9.29 -29.67 -8.21
C ARG A 33 -9.23 -31.17 -8.53
N PHE A 34 -10.38 -31.81 -8.51
CA PHE A 34 -10.53 -33.23 -8.77
C PHE A 34 -11.22 -33.45 -10.11
N GLN A 35 -10.75 -34.43 -10.87
CA GLN A 35 -11.55 -35.05 -11.92
C GLN A 35 -12.43 -36.12 -11.31
N SER A 36 -13.66 -36.27 -11.80
CA SER A 36 -14.62 -37.25 -11.28
C SER A 36 -15.23 -38.10 -12.38
N ARG A 37 -15.62 -39.33 -12.03
CA ARG A 37 -16.36 -40.25 -12.91
C ARG A 37 -17.31 -41.12 -12.11
N ASN A 38 -18.42 -41.51 -12.74
CA ASN A 38 -19.36 -42.47 -12.19
C ASN A 38 -19.15 -43.82 -12.89
N VAL A 39 -18.72 -44.83 -12.15
CA VAL A 39 -18.36 -46.14 -12.68
C VAL A 39 -19.21 -47.23 -12.04
N GLU A 40 -19.41 -48.34 -12.74
CA GLU A 40 -20.08 -49.52 -12.17
C GLU A 40 -19.28 -50.06 -10.99
N HIS A 41 -19.97 -50.62 -9.99
CA HIS A 41 -19.33 -51.10 -8.76
C HIS A 41 -18.21 -52.13 -9.03
N SER A 42 -18.35 -52.92 -10.08
CA SER A 42 -17.35 -53.92 -10.53
C SER A 42 -16.01 -53.33 -11.00
N LEU A 43 -15.99 -52.05 -11.38
CA LEU A 43 -14.79 -51.37 -11.90
C LEU A 43 -14.08 -50.53 -10.83
N VAL A 44 -14.62 -50.46 -9.60
CA VAL A 44 -14.13 -49.60 -8.54
C VAL A 44 -12.75 -50.03 -8.05
N GLU A 45 -12.56 -51.33 -7.79
CA GLU A 45 -11.33 -51.87 -7.21
C GLU A 45 -10.11 -51.52 -8.08
N GLY A 46 -10.16 -51.83 -9.38
CA GLY A 46 -9.05 -51.52 -10.30
C GLY A 46 -8.79 -50.01 -10.46
N LEU A 47 -9.81 -49.16 -10.41
CA LEU A 47 -9.59 -47.71 -10.47
C LEU A 47 -9.03 -47.15 -9.17
N THR A 48 -9.35 -47.76 -8.03
CA THR A 48 -8.75 -47.38 -6.73
C THR A 48 -7.26 -47.70 -6.71
N GLU A 49 -6.83 -48.81 -7.32
CA GLU A 49 -5.40 -49.13 -7.52
C GLU A 49 -4.68 -48.10 -8.41
N GLU A 50 -5.40 -47.51 -9.39
CA GLU A 50 -4.89 -46.41 -10.21
C GLU A 50 -4.89 -45.04 -9.49
N GLY A 51 -5.23 -45.00 -8.19
CA GLY A 51 -5.23 -43.80 -7.37
C GLY A 51 -6.49 -42.94 -7.48
N TRP A 52 -7.63 -43.53 -7.85
CA TRP A 52 -8.95 -42.92 -7.66
C TRP A 52 -9.46 -43.18 -6.24
N GLU A 53 -10.24 -42.25 -5.69
CA GLU A 53 -10.86 -42.39 -4.37
C GLU A 53 -12.39 -42.24 -4.46
N GLU A 54 -13.12 -43.04 -3.69
CA GLU A 54 -14.57 -42.92 -3.54
C GLU A 54 -14.95 -41.60 -2.87
N TYR A 55 -16.02 -40.96 -3.32
CA TYR A 55 -16.52 -39.75 -2.68
C TYR A 55 -18.04 -39.58 -2.77
N GLY A 56 -18.65 -39.22 -1.64
CA GLY A 56 -20.10 -39.08 -1.53
C GLY A 56 -20.83 -40.43 -1.51
N GLU A 57 -22.16 -40.39 -1.41
CA GLU A 57 -22.96 -41.61 -1.34
C GLU A 57 -22.96 -42.37 -2.68
N PRO A 58 -22.80 -43.71 -2.66
CA PRO A 58 -22.89 -44.54 -3.85
C PRO A 58 -24.31 -44.51 -4.43
N MET A 59 -24.39 -44.52 -5.76
CA MET A 59 -25.67 -44.58 -6.49
C MET A 59 -26.09 -46.05 -6.63
N LYS A 60 -27.37 -46.30 -6.95
CA LYS A 60 -27.94 -47.66 -7.05
C LYS A 60 -27.13 -48.67 -7.88
N THR A 61 -26.43 -48.20 -8.91
CA THR A 61 -25.67 -49.06 -9.84
C THR A 61 -24.24 -48.56 -10.08
N LYS A 62 -23.85 -47.44 -9.47
CA LYS A 62 -22.58 -46.77 -9.76
C LYS A 62 -21.96 -46.17 -8.51
N THR A 63 -20.65 -46.28 -8.40
CA THR A 63 -19.84 -45.57 -7.40
C THR A 63 -19.27 -44.29 -8.01
N ARG A 64 -19.21 -43.23 -7.19
CA ARG A 64 -18.61 -41.95 -7.55
C ARG A 64 -17.14 -41.96 -7.16
N LEU A 65 -16.27 -41.83 -8.15
CA LEU A 65 -14.83 -41.77 -7.96
C LEU A 65 -14.30 -40.39 -8.32
N ARG A 66 -13.29 -39.94 -7.59
CA ARG A 66 -12.52 -38.73 -7.90
C ARG A 66 -11.02 -38.99 -7.83
N LYS A 67 -10.24 -38.21 -8.58
CA LYS A 67 -8.78 -38.25 -8.54
C LYS A 67 -8.25 -36.82 -8.62
N LEU A 68 -7.22 -36.51 -7.84
CA LEU A 68 -6.58 -35.20 -7.89
C LEU A 68 -5.97 -35.00 -9.28
N LYS A 69 -6.24 -33.87 -9.92
CA LYS A 69 -5.62 -33.55 -11.21
C LYS A 69 -4.12 -33.37 -11.04
N SER A 70 -3.34 -33.80 -12.02
CA SER A 70 -1.92 -33.44 -12.07
C SER A 70 -1.78 -31.92 -12.23
N HIS A 71 -0.64 -31.39 -11.80
CA HIS A 71 -0.42 -29.94 -11.77
C HIS A 71 -0.56 -29.28 -13.15
N ASN A 72 -0.04 -29.92 -14.20
CA ASN A 72 -0.13 -29.41 -15.58
C ASN A 72 -1.58 -29.37 -16.08
N VAL A 73 -2.36 -30.44 -15.84
CA VAL A 73 -3.78 -30.48 -16.22
C VAL A 73 -4.58 -29.43 -15.45
N GLN A 74 -4.32 -29.25 -14.16
CA GLN A 74 -4.95 -28.19 -13.38
C GLN A 74 -4.62 -26.80 -13.93
N PHE A 75 -3.37 -26.56 -14.37
CA PHE A 75 -3.00 -25.27 -14.94
C PHE A 75 -3.71 -24.99 -16.28
N GLU A 76 -3.78 -25.98 -17.17
CA GLU A 76 -4.53 -25.87 -18.42
C GLU A 76 -6.01 -25.57 -18.16
N ASP A 77 -6.61 -26.28 -17.21
CA ASP A 77 -7.98 -26.06 -16.77
C ASP A 77 -8.22 -24.67 -16.18
N ASP A 78 -7.28 -24.16 -15.38
CA ASP A 78 -7.36 -22.84 -14.78
C ASP A 78 -7.34 -21.73 -15.84
N VAL A 79 -6.46 -21.86 -16.85
CA VAL A 79 -6.37 -20.90 -17.95
C VAL A 79 -7.63 -20.96 -18.82
N TRP A 80 -8.12 -22.17 -19.15
CA TRP A 80 -9.40 -22.35 -19.84
C TRP A 80 -10.55 -21.68 -19.07
N CYS A 81 -10.63 -21.92 -17.76
CA CYS A 81 -11.65 -21.32 -16.91
C CYS A 81 -11.52 -19.80 -16.81
N GLN A 82 -10.31 -19.26 -16.83
CA GLN A 82 -10.10 -17.82 -16.84
C GLN A 82 -10.58 -17.20 -18.16
N LEU A 83 -10.27 -17.79 -19.31
CA LEU A 83 -10.76 -17.31 -20.61
C LEU A 83 -12.28 -17.40 -20.72
N TYR A 84 -12.90 -18.48 -20.22
CA TYR A 84 -14.36 -18.57 -20.14
C TYR A 84 -14.97 -17.44 -19.28
N ARG A 85 -14.38 -17.15 -18.11
CA ARG A 85 -14.80 -16.04 -17.24
C ARG A 85 -14.57 -14.67 -17.88
N LEU A 86 -13.56 -14.53 -18.74
CA LEU A 86 -13.28 -13.32 -19.53
C LEU A 86 -14.26 -13.09 -20.69
N GLY A 87 -15.27 -13.95 -20.87
CA GLY A 87 -16.32 -13.75 -21.86
C GLY A 87 -16.12 -14.49 -23.17
N TYR A 88 -15.09 -15.35 -23.29
CA TYR A 88 -14.98 -16.23 -24.45
C TYR A 88 -16.09 -17.28 -24.45
N ARG A 89 -16.70 -17.52 -25.62
CA ARG A 89 -17.89 -18.38 -25.76
C ARG A 89 -17.75 -19.45 -26.84
N THR A 90 -16.57 -19.58 -27.43
CA THR A 90 -16.21 -20.72 -28.27
C THR A 90 -14.88 -21.25 -27.75
N LEU A 91 -14.87 -22.43 -27.14
CA LEU A 91 -13.66 -23.02 -26.54
C LEU A 91 -13.49 -24.48 -26.90
N ASN A 92 -12.26 -25.00 -26.80
CA ASN A 92 -11.99 -26.42 -26.97
C ASN A 92 -12.68 -27.26 -25.89
N ILE A 93 -13.30 -28.36 -26.31
CA ILE A 93 -14.10 -29.23 -25.44
C ILE A 93 -13.33 -30.43 -24.88
N ASP A 94 -12.20 -30.74 -25.50
CA ASP A 94 -11.26 -31.77 -25.07
C ASP A 94 -9.81 -31.28 -25.23
N ASP A 95 -8.88 -32.07 -24.71
CA ASP A 95 -7.45 -31.76 -24.72
C ASP A 95 -6.78 -32.23 -26.02
N ASN A 96 -7.54 -32.61 -27.06
CA ASN A 96 -7.04 -33.13 -28.32
C ASN A 96 -7.30 -32.15 -29.47
N PHE A 97 -6.78 -30.92 -29.33
CA PHE A 97 -6.83 -29.90 -30.38
C PHE A 97 -5.49 -29.80 -31.10
N TYR A 98 -5.39 -30.34 -32.31
CA TYR A 98 -4.20 -30.26 -33.16
C TYR A 98 -4.45 -29.29 -34.30
N LEU A 99 -3.73 -28.17 -34.32
CA LEU A 99 -3.89 -27.12 -35.31
C LEU A 99 -2.87 -27.28 -36.45
N PRO A 100 -3.29 -27.44 -37.70
CA PRO A 100 -2.38 -27.45 -38.84
C PRO A 100 -1.74 -26.08 -39.08
N PHE A 101 -0.49 -26.08 -39.49
CA PHE A 101 0.27 -24.90 -39.91
C PHE A 101 0.93 -25.05 -41.28
N GLY A 102 0.76 -26.19 -41.94
CA GLY A 102 1.29 -26.45 -43.27
C GLY A 102 0.42 -27.46 -44.03
N PRO A 103 0.76 -27.74 -45.29
CA PRO A 103 -0.01 -28.63 -46.16
C PRO A 103 0.25 -30.13 -45.87
N SER A 104 1.35 -30.48 -45.21
CA SER A 104 1.62 -31.88 -44.86
C SER A 104 0.74 -32.33 -43.70
N PRO A 105 0.24 -33.57 -43.68
CA PRO A 105 -0.46 -34.12 -42.51
C PRO A 105 0.37 -34.06 -41.22
N SER A 106 1.70 -34.04 -41.28
CA SER A 106 2.58 -33.89 -40.12
C SER A 106 2.70 -32.45 -39.61
N ASP A 107 2.34 -31.45 -40.42
CA ASP A 107 2.51 -30.03 -40.11
C ASP A 107 1.38 -29.53 -39.22
N ARG A 108 1.23 -30.17 -38.05
CA ARG A 108 0.24 -29.83 -37.03
C ARG A 108 0.92 -29.77 -35.67
N LYS A 109 0.35 -28.99 -34.77
CA LYS A 109 0.81 -28.93 -33.37
C LYS A 109 -0.38 -28.90 -32.43
N HIS A 110 -0.22 -29.60 -31.31
CA HIS A 110 -1.17 -29.57 -30.21
C HIS A 110 -1.23 -28.16 -29.60
N ILE A 111 -2.44 -27.67 -29.30
CA ILE A 111 -2.68 -26.42 -28.57
C ILE A 111 -3.51 -26.76 -27.33
N ASN A 112 -3.01 -26.42 -26.13
CA ASN A 112 -3.66 -26.77 -24.87
C ASN A 112 -5.05 -26.12 -24.72
N VAL A 113 -5.13 -24.80 -24.98
CA VAL A 113 -6.39 -24.05 -24.87
C VAL A 113 -6.60 -23.19 -26.10
N VAL A 114 -7.80 -23.30 -26.67
CA VAL A 114 -8.28 -22.45 -27.76
C VAL A 114 -9.54 -21.73 -27.30
N ALA A 115 -9.55 -20.41 -27.43
CA ALA A 115 -10.72 -19.60 -27.07
C ALA A 115 -10.99 -18.55 -28.16
N MET A 116 -12.24 -18.43 -28.59
CA MET A 116 -12.66 -17.50 -29.63
C MET A 116 -13.86 -16.63 -29.21
N ASN A 117 -13.87 -15.40 -29.71
CA ASN A 117 -15.00 -14.49 -29.64
C ASN A 117 -15.15 -13.73 -30.98
N GLU A 118 -15.92 -12.64 -31.00
CA GLU A 118 -16.12 -11.83 -32.22
C GLU A 118 -14.85 -11.10 -32.68
N ASP A 119 -13.99 -10.71 -31.75
CA ASP A 119 -12.82 -9.86 -32.04
C ASP A 119 -11.53 -10.70 -32.25
N SER A 120 -11.44 -11.90 -31.67
CA SER A 120 -10.17 -12.61 -31.53
C SER A 120 -10.26 -14.14 -31.37
N VAL A 121 -9.12 -14.79 -31.62
CA VAL A 121 -8.81 -16.20 -31.38
C VAL A 121 -7.52 -16.26 -30.56
N LEU A 122 -7.59 -16.90 -29.39
CA LEU A 122 -6.46 -17.12 -28.51
C LEU A 122 -5.99 -18.57 -28.63
N LEU A 123 -4.71 -18.74 -28.89
CA LEU A 123 -4.02 -20.03 -28.91
C LEU A 123 -3.07 -20.05 -27.72
N VAL A 124 -3.34 -20.87 -26.72
CA VAL A 124 -2.55 -20.93 -25.49
C VAL A 124 -1.78 -22.23 -25.42
N GLU A 125 -0.48 -22.10 -25.18
CA GLU A 125 0.40 -23.19 -24.77
C GLU A 125 0.73 -23.03 -23.28
N CYS A 126 0.60 -24.10 -22.52
CA CYS A 126 0.82 -24.11 -21.07
C CYS A 126 2.10 -24.90 -20.72
N LYS A 127 2.97 -24.31 -19.89
CA LYS A 127 4.13 -24.98 -19.27
C LYS A 127 4.13 -24.73 -17.78
N SER A 128 4.43 -25.74 -16.97
CA SER A 128 4.33 -25.60 -15.52
C SER A 128 5.30 -26.50 -14.76
N SER A 129 5.55 -26.18 -13.49
CA SER A 129 6.28 -27.04 -12.55
C SER A 129 5.56 -27.10 -11.21
N ASP A 130 5.56 -28.25 -10.55
CA ASP A 130 4.89 -28.44 -9.25
C ASP A 130 5.45 -27.50 -8.18
N ILE A 131 6.75 -27.21 -8.26
CA ILE A 131 7.47 -26.28 -7.39
C ILE A 131 8.12 -25.18 -8.23
N SER A 132 8.43 -24.04 -7.61
CA SER A 132 9.12 -22.95 -8.30
C SER A 132 10.48 -23.42 -8.84
N ALA A 133 10.66 -23.41 -10.16
CA ALA A 133 11.84 -23.94 -10.83
C ALA A 133 12.40 -23.00 -11.91
N LYS A 134 13.65 -23.23 -12.29
CA LYS A 134 14.25 -22.59 -13.48
C LYS A 134 13.65 -23.24 -14.75
N PRO A 135 13.26 -22.46 -15.77
CA PRO A 135 12.69 -23.03 -16.98
C PRO A 135 13.75 -23.78 -17.81
N PRO A 136 13.37 -24.83 -18.56
CA PRO A 136 14.18 -25.35 -19.67
C PRO A 136 14.26 -24.32 -20.80
N SER A 137 15.15 -24.53 -21.78
CA SER A 137 15.20 -23.66 -22.96
C SER A 137 14.03 -23.93 -23.90
N TYR A 138 13.36 -22.87 -24.35
CA TYR A 138 12.26 -22.93 -25.32
C TYR A 138 12.66 -22.39 -26.70
N LYS A 139 13.96 -22.19 -26.95
CA LYS A 139 14.50 -21.58 -28.16
C LYS A 139 13.90 -22.17 -29.45
N THR A 140 14.05 -23.48 -29.66
CA THR A 140 13.57 -24.16 -30.89
C THR A 140 12.06 -24.04 -31.07
N GLU A 141 11.30 -24.07 -29.98
CA GLU A 141 9.85 -23.95 -30.01
C GLU A 141 9.41 -22.56 -30.47
N LEU A 142 10.06 -21.51 -29.95
CA LEU A 142 9.72 -20.11 -30.17
C LEU A 142 10.27 -19.57 -31.49
N GLU A 143 11.43 -20.05 -31.97
CA GLU A 143 11.96 -19.69 -33.30
C GLU A 143 11.01 -20.16 -34.42
N ALA A 144 10.42 -21.34 -34.27
CA ALA A 144 9.45 -21.87 -35.22
C ALA A 144 8.05 -21.21 -35.14
N LEU A 145 7.77 -20.42 -34.10
CA LEU A 145 6.43 -19.89 -33.82
C LEU A 145 5.93 -18.96 -34.94
N ARG A 146 6.79 -18.09 -35.48
CA ARG A 146 6.39 -17.13 -36.52
C ARG A 146 5.86 -17.82 -37.77
N TYR A 147 6.52 -18.90 -38.21
CA TYR A 147 6.06 -19.73 -39.33
C TYR A 147 4.72 -20.41 -39.01
N ARG A 148 4.60 -20.98 -37.80
CA ARG A 148 3.37 -21.64 -37.37
C ARG A 148 2.17 -20.69 -37.31
N LEU A 149 2.37 -19.45 -36.85
CA LEU A 149 1.28 -18.48 -36.69
C LEU A 149 0.60 -18.10 -38.02
N ASP A 150 1.36 -18.00 -39.12
CA ASP A 150 0.77 -17.77 -40.45
C ASP A 150 -0.09 -18.97 -40.89
N GLY A 151 0.42 -20.19 -40.69
CA GLY A 151 -0.34 -21.40 -41.00
C GLY A 151 -1.59 -21.55 -40.14
N TYR A 152 -1.47 -21.35 -38.82
CA TYR A 152 -2.60 -21.34 -37.88
C TYR A 152 -3.68 -20.36 -38.31
N ARG A 153 -3.28 -19.16 -38.77
CA ARG A 153 -4.23 -18.17 -39.28
C ARG A 153 -5.01 -18.67 -40.47
N LYS A 154 -4.34 -19.23 -41.47
CA LYS A 154 -5.00 -19.76 -42.66
C LYS A 154 -5.94 -20.92 -42.31
N ALA A 155 -5.54 -21.82 -41.41
CA ALA A 155 -6.38 -22.92 -40.95
C ALA A 155 -7.62 -22.44 -40.18
N ILE A 156 -7.47 -21.50 -39.26
CA ILE A 156 -8.59 -20.91 -38.50
C ILE A 156 -9.54 -20.12 -39.40
N ASP A 157 -9.01 -19.28 -40.30
CA ASP A 157 -9.82 -18.49 -41.23
C ASP A 157 -10.65 -19.42 -42.15
N GLN A 158 -10.08 -20.54 -42.60
CA GLN A 158 -10.79 -21.54 -43.39
C GLN A 158 -11.87 -22.28 -42.57
N ALA A 159 -11.57 -22.67 -41.32
CA ALA A 159 -12.49 -23.47 -40.52
C ALA A 159 -13.64 -22.65 -39.89
N PHE A 160 -13.36 -21.41 -39.50
CA PHE A 160 -14.26 -20.58 -38.67
C PHE A 160 -14.58 -19.19 -39.26
N GLY A 161 -14.08 -18.90 -40.45
CA GLY A 161 -14.27 -17.63 -41.15
C GLY A 161 -13.22 -16.56 -40.79
N PRO A 162 -12.92 -15.65 -41.72
CA PRO A 162 -11.87 -14.65 -41.55
C PRO A 162 -12.30 -13.49 -40.64
N GLY A 163 -11.33 -12.63 -40.31
CA GLY A 163 -11.58 -11.32 -39.70
C GLY A 163 -11.29 -11.23 -38.21
N ARG A 164 -11.01 -12.34 -37.55
CA ARG A 164 -10.60 -12.37 -36.13
C ARG A 164 -9.08 -12.24 -36.00
N ARG A 165 -8.63 -11.61 -34.92
CA ARG A 165 -7.20 -11.53 -34.62
C ARG A 165 -6.72 -12.75 -33.87
N ILE A 166 -5.62 -13.34 -34.33
CA ILE A 166 -5.00 -14.45 -33.63
C ILE A 166 -3.92 -13.93 -32.70
N LYS A 167 -3.95 -14.38 -31.45
CA LYS A 167 -2.90 -14.10 -30.48
C LYS A 167 -2.43 -15.40 -29.84
N TYR A 168 -1.13 -15.64 -29.90
CA TYR A 168 -0.48 -16.74 -29.21
C TYR A 168 -0.09 -16.33 -27.80
N ILE A 169 -0.46 -17.14 -26.82
CA ILE A 169 -0.17 -16.93 -25.41
C ILE A 169 0.71 -18.09 -24.92
N PHE A 170 1.89 -17.77 -24.42
CA PHE A 170 2.75 -18.73 -23.75
C PHE A 170 2.56 -18.59 -22.24
N ALA A 171 1.76 -19.48 -21.67
CA ALA A 171 1.36 -19.46 -20.27
C ALA A 171 2.30 -20.32 -19.43
N THR A 172 2.88 -19.75 -18.38
CA THR A 172 3.76 -20.44 -17.44
C THR A 172 3.27 -20.34 -16.01
N ARG A 173 3.39 -21.43 -15.25
CA ARG A 173 3.15 -21.47 -13.81
C ARG A 173 4.36 -22.02 -13.07
N ASN A 174 4.78 -21.36 -11.99
CA ASN A 174 5.93 -21.73 -11.16
C ASN A 174 7.27 -21.84 -11.93
N LEU A 175 7.40 -21.18 -13.07
CA LEU A 175 8.64 -21.14 -13.84
C LEU A 175 9.24 -19.73 -13.77
N ARG A 176 10.46 -19.63 -13.23
CA ARG A 176 11.19 -18.38 -13.06
C ARG A 176 11.83 -17.94 -14.39
N LEU A 177 11.01 -17.48 -15.33
CA LEU A 177 11.45 -16.93 -16.62
C LEU A 177 11.37 -15.40 -16.59
N SER A 178 12.51 -14.72 -16.73
CA SER A 178 12.56 -13.26 -16.79
C SER A 178 11.94 -12.73 -18.09
N ARG A 179 11.30 -11.56 -18.03
CA ARG A 179 10.77 -10.86 -19.22
C ARG A 179 11.86 -10.44 -20.20
N ASP A 180 13.07 -10.21 -19.70
CA ASP A 180 14.24 -9.83 -20.51
C ASP A 180 15.04 -11.05 -20.97
N SER A 181 14.57 -12.27 -20.70
CA SER A 181 15.22 -13.48 -21.20
C SER A 181 15.13 -13.59 -22.71
N ALA A 182 16.13 -14.20 -23.33
CA ALA A 182 16.18 -14.39 -24.78
C ALA A 182 14.95 -15.16 -25.32
N ASP A 183 14.39 -16.09 -24.54
CA ASP A 183 13.19 -16.83 -24.94
C ASP A 183 11.95 -15.92 -24.94
N VAL A 184 11.76 -15.06 -23.92
CA VAL A 184 10.63 -14.12 -23.92
C VAL A 184 10.77 -13.08 -25.05
N GLN A 185 11.99 -12.63 -25.34
CA GLN A 185 12.25 -11.73 -26.48
C GLN A 185 11.83 -12.39 -27.82
N ARG A 186 12.26 -13.64 -28.07
CA ARG A 186 11.84 -14.41 -29.26
C ARG A 186 10.33 -14.55 -29.36
N LEU A 187 9.66 -14.84 -28.24
CA LEU A 187 8.20 -14.96 -28.18
C LEU A 187 7.52 -13.65 -28.60
N VAL A 188 7.98 -12.52 -28.07
CA VAL A 188 7.42 -11.19 -28.37
C VAL A 188 7.67 -10.80 -29.82
N GLU A 189 8.88 -11.03 -30.34
CA GLU A 189 9.25 -10.79 -31.75
C GLU A 189 8.41 -11.63 -32.72
N ALA A 190 8.05 -12.86 -32.34
CA ALA A 190 7.14 -13.70 -33.10
C ALA A 190 5.67 -13.25 -33.00
N GLY A 191 5.36 -12.25 -32.18
CA GLY A 191 4.01 -11.71 -31.99
C GLY A 191 3.21 -12.37 -30.86
N GLY A 192 3.83 -13.23 -30.06
CA GLY A 192 3.23 -13.89 -28.90
C GLY A 192 3.04 -12.95 -27.68
N PHE A 193 2.54 -13.51 -26.59
CA PHE A 193 2.39 -12.84 -25.30
C PHE A 193 2.84 -13.77 -24.17
N TYR A 194 3.73 -13.27 -23.30
CA TYR A 194 4.19 -14.02 -22.14
C TYR A 194 3.22 -13.86 -20.97
N TYR A 195 2.65 -14.98 -20.53
CA TYR A 195 1.67 -15.04 -19.46
C TYR A 195 2.25 -15.83 -18.29
N ASN A 196 2.50 -15.18 -17.16
CA ASN A 196 3.11 -15.80 -15.98
C ASN A 196 2.18 -15.76 -14.74
N ASP A 197 2.64 -16.24 -13.59
CA ASP A 197 1.86 -16.25 -12.35
C ASP A 197 1.35 -14.85 -11.96
N ASN A 198 2.18 -13.82 -12.11
CA ASN A 198 1.78 -12.43 -11.85
C ASN A 198 0.66 -11.98 -12.81
N THR A 199 0.74 -12.37 -14.08
CA THR A 199 -0.29 -12.08 -15.09
C THR A 199 -1.60 -12.82 -14.77
N PHE A 200 -1.52 -14.09 -14.38
CA PHE A 200 -2.68 -14.87 -13.96
C PHE A 200 -3.41 -14.21 -12.78
N GLN A 201 -2.65 -13.86 -11.73
CA GLN A 201 -3.19 -13.21 -10.53
C GLN A 201 -3.80 -11.84 -10.83
N TYR A 202 -3.17 -11.07 -11.73
CA TYR A 202 -3.70 -9.79 -12.17
C TYR A 202 -5.03 -9.93 -12.90
N ILE A 203 -5.14 -10.86 -13.85
CA ILE A 203 -6.40 -11.10 -14.56
C ILE A 203 -7.49 -11.62 -13.63
N ASP A 204 -7.16 -12.49 -12.68
CA ASP A 204 -8.11 -12.93 -11.65
C ASP A 204 -8.60 -11.76 -10.78
N SER A 205 -7.72 -10.78 -10.50
CA SER A 205 -8.08 -9.54 -9.82
C SER A 205 -8.98 -8.65 -10.68
N LEU A 206 -8.72 -8.56 -11.99
CA LEU A 206 -9.61 -7.89 -12.94
C LEU A 206 -10.98 -8.55 -12.99
N LEU A 207 -11.06 -9.88 -13.09
CA LEU A 207 -12.32 -10.62 -13.12
C LEU A 207 -13.15 -10.37 -11.84
N LYS A 208 -12.50 -10.29 -10.68
CA LYS A 208 -13.16 -9.94 -9.41
C LYS A 208 -13.67 -8.50 -9.41
N SER A 209 -12.87 -7.56 -9.91
CA SER A 209 -13.12 -6.10 -9.81
C SER A 209 -14.01 -5.53 -10.93
N TYR A 210 -13.82 -5.99 -12.15
CA TYR A 210 -14.45 -5.51 -13.39
C TYR A 210 -15.56 -6.45 -13.92
N ARG A 211 -15.57 -7.73 -13.49
CA ARG A 211 -16.50 -8.76 -13.99
C ARG A 211 -16.45 -8.88 -15.51
N ASP A 212 -17.59 -8.82 -16.20
CA ASP A 212 -17.71 -8.98 -17.65
C ASP A 212 -16.88 -7.93 -18.42
N ALA A 213 -16.62 -6.77 -17.81
CA ALA A 213 -15.83 -5.72 -18.43
C ALA A 213 -14.31 -5.96 -18.34
N ALA A 214 -13.86 -6.98 -17.59
CA ALA A 214 -12.44 -7.35 -17.50
C ALA A 214 -11.87 -7.71 -18.87
N HIS A 215 -12.71 -8.20 -19.78
CA HIS A 215 -12.37 -8.51 -21.17
C HIS A 215 -11.63 -7.37 -21.87
N TYR A 216 -12.10 -6.13 -21.69
CA TYR A 216 -11.52 -4.95 -22.35
C TYR A 216 -10.09 -4.66 -21.90
N GLN A 217 -9.83 -4.75 -20.59
CA GLN A 217 -8.48 -4.61 -20.04
C GLN A 217 -7.57 -5.74 -20.49
N PHE A 218 -8.07 -6.98 -20.49
CA PHE A 218 -7.32 -8.14 -20.94
C PHE A 218 -6.93 -8.04 -22.43
N MET A 219 -7.86 -7.63 -23.31
CA MET A 219 -7.56 -7.37 -24.72
C MET A 219 -6.58 -6.23 -24.92
N GLY A 220 -6.77 -5.11 -24.20
CA GLY A 220 -5.83 -3.99 -24.20
C GLY A 220 -4.42 -4.41 -23.83
N MET A 221 -4.27 -5.33 -22.87
CA MET A 221 -2.98 -5.86 -22.43
C MET A 221 -2.32 -6.77 -23.48
N ILE A 222 -3.03 -7.78 -23.99
CA ILE A 222 -2.41 -8.77 -24.89
C ILE A 222 -2.28 -8.29 -26.35
N MET A 223 -3.10 -7.31 -26.77
CA MET A 223 -3.12 -6.75 -28.13
C MET A 223 -2.70 -5.28 -28.17
N LYS A 224 -1.97 -4.80 -27.17
CA LYS A 224 -1.57 -3.40 -27.02
C LYS A 224 -1.00 -2.79 -28.31
N GLY A 225 -1.56 -1.66 -28.75
CA GLY A 225 -1.15 -0.94 -29.96
C GLY A 225 -1.54 -1.61 -31.27
N GLN A 226 -2.06 -2.84 -31.25
CA GLN A 226 -2.53 -3.50 -32.47
C GLN A 226 -3.85 -2.86 -32.90
N SER A 227 -3.94 -2.52 -34.19
CA SER A 227 -5.19 -2.09 -34.83
C SER A 227 -6.30 -3.09 -34.50
N ILE A 228 -7.53 -2.63 -34.30
CA ILE A 228 -8.74 -3.46 -34.26
C ILE A 228 -9.18 -3.68 -35.70
N ASN A 229 -9.40 -2.59 -36.44
CA ASN A 229 -9.59 -2.58 -37.89
C ASN A 229 -8.93 -1.35 -38.54
N LYS A 230 -8.96 -1.28 -39.87
CA LYS A 230 -8.32 -0.20 -40.63
C LYS A 230 -9.14 1.10 -40.66
N THR A 231 -10.40 1.06 -40.24
CA THR A 231 -11.30 2.22 -40.28
C THR A 231 -11.04 3.10 -39.06
N LYS A 232 -10.65 4.36 -39.28
CA LYS A 232 -10.51 5.33 -38.19
C LYS A 232 -11.87 5.73 -37.65
N ILE A 233 -11.92 6.02 -36.35
CA ILE A 233 -13.09 6.59 -35.68
C ILE A 233 -13.06 8.09 -35.94
N GLU A 234 -14.08 8.62 -36.59
CA GLU A 234 -14.18 10.07 -36.88
C GLU A 234 -15.20 10.72 -35.96
N VAL A 235 -14.80 11.79 -35.26
CA VAL A 235 -15.66 12.53 -34.34
C VAL A 235 -15.51 14.04 -34.51
N PRO A 236 -16.58 14.83 -34.38
CA PRO A 236 -16.45 16.28 -34.27
C PRO A 236 -15.72 16.62 -32.96
N ALA A 237 -14.73 17.51 -33.05
CA ALA A 237 -13.89 17.87 -31.93
C ALA A 237 -13.49 19.35 -31.93
N ILE A 238 -13.19 19.83 -30.73
CA ILE A 238 -12.57 21.15 -30.49
C ILE A 238 -11.15 20.91 -29.99
N GLU A 239 -10.16 21.51 -30.64
CA GLU A 239 -8.77 21.57 -30.17
C GLU A 239 -8.56 22.87 -29.39
N GLY A 240 -7.79 22.77 -28.29
CA GLY A 240 -7.38 23.91 -27.47
C GLY A 240 -6.06 23.65 -26.76
N MET A 241 -5.63 24.62 -25.95
CA MET A 241 -4.40 24.56 -25.15
C MET A 241 -4.72 24.70 -23.65
N MET A 242 -4.18 23.81 -22.82
CA MET A 242 -4.35 23.84 -21.36
C MET A 242 -3.02 23.47 -20.70
N GLY A 243 -2.51 24.29 -19.77
CA GLY A 243 -1.23 24.06 -19.11
C GLY A 243 -0.05 23.95 -20.09
N GLY A 244 -0.11 24.67 -21.23
CA GLY A 244 0.90 24.58 -22.29
C GLY A 244 0.80 23.34 -23.17
N LYS A 245 -0.22 22.48 -22.99
CA LYS A 245 -0.38 21.22 -23.73
C LYS A 245 -1.64 21.24 -24.62
N PRO A 246 -1.59 20.71 -25.85
CA PRO A 246 -2.76 20.59 -26.70
C PRO A 246 -3.71 19.52 -26.16
N TYR A 247 -5.01 19.79 -26.25
CA TYR A 247 -6.07 18.84 -25.91
C TYR A 247 -7.21 18.89 -26.93
N TYR A 248 -7.98 17.80 -26.99
CA TYR A 248 -9.18 17.67 -27.81
C TYR A 248 -10.40 17.43 -26.93
N MET A 249 -11.50 18.11 -27.23
CA MET A 249 -12.82 17.86 -26.64
C MET A 249 -13.75 17.25 -27.67
N PHE A 250 -14.34 16.09 -27.36
CA PHE A 250 -15.29 15.40 -28.23
C PHE A 250 -16.21 14.49 -27.39
N SER A 251 -17.21 13.90 -28.04
CA SER A 251 -18.08 12.88 -27.43
C SER A 251 -17.91 11.55 -28.15
N LEU A 252 -17.91 10.44 -27.42
CA LEU A 252 -17.75 9.10 -28.00
C LEU A 252 -18.64 8.06 -27.30
N GLU A 253 -19.10 7.06 -28.04
CA GLU A 253 -19.86 5.94 -27.50
C GLU A 253 -19.00 5.08 -26.55
N PRO A 254 -19.54 4.67 -25.39
CA PRO A 254 -18.85 3.81 -24.45
C PRO A 254 -18.35 2.51 -25.09
N LYS A 255 -19.11 1.91 -26.02
CA LYS A 255 -18.71 0.69 -26.74
C LYS A 255 -17.37 0.84 -27.45
N LEU A 256 -17.13 1.99 -28.12
CA LEU A 256 -15.87 2.27 -28.81
C LEU A 256 -14.78 2.58 -27.81
N LEU A 257 -15.08 3.44 -26.83
CA LEU A 257 -14.12 3.85 -25.80
C LEU A 257 -13.60 2.66 -24.97
N LEU A 258 -14.46 1.69 -24.63
CA LEU A 258 -14.07 0.47 -23.92
C LEU A 258 -13.10 -0.40 -24.73
N LYS A 259 -13.18 -0.41 -26.07
CA LYS A 259 -12.29 -1.19 -26.92
C LYS A 259 -10.91 -0.55 -27.08
N ILE A 260 -10.85 0.77 -27.25
CA ILE A 260 -9.59 1.51 -27.45
C ILE A 260 -8.93 1.94 -26.13
N GLY A 261 -9.73 2.01 -25.07
CA GLY A 261 -9.34 2.51 -23.75
C GLY A 261 -8.56 1.49 -22.93
N PHE A 262 -7.62 1.99 -22.12
CA PHE A 262 -6.84 1.18 -21.19
C PHE A 262 -6.60 1.93 -19.88
N VAL A 263 -6.49 1.19 -18.78
CA VAL A 263 -6.30 1.74 -17.44
C VAL A 263 -4.98 1.20 -16.93
N LEU A 264 -4.06 2.11 -16.61
CA LEU A 264 -2.74 1.77 -16.11
C LEU A 264 -2.81 1.41 -14.63
N HIS A 265 -3.10 0.14 -14.31
CA HIS A 265 -3.04 -0.37 -12.93
C HIS A 265 -1.62 -0.70 -12.50
N ARG A 266 -1.28 -0.33 -11.26
CA ARG A 266 0.00 -0.67 -10.64
C ARG A 266 -0.02 -2.07 -10.05
N THR A 267 0.49 -3.03 -10.81
CA THR A 267 0.65 -4.43 -10.44
C THR A 267 1.97 -4.98 -10.96
N ARG A 268 2.51 -6.04 -10.34
CA ARG A 268 3.72 -6.74 -10.82
C ARG A 268 3.63 -7.25 -12.27
N ALA A 269 2.42 -7.41 -12.81
CA ALA A 269 2.22 -7.79 -14.21
C ALA A 269 2.59 -6.66 -15.21
N ASN A 270 2.63 -5.41 -14.76
CA ASN A 270 2.86 -4.22 -15.57
C ASN A 270 4.09 -3.40 -15.13
N GLU A 271 4.95 -3.94 -14.25
CA GLU A 271 6.05 -3.20 -13.60
C GLU A 271 7.14 -2.69 -14.57
N SER A 272 7.23 -3.30 -15.76
CA SER A 272 8.13 -2.87 -16.87
C SER A 272 7.51 -1.79 -17.77
N GLU A 273 6.23 -1.45 -17.58
CA GLU A 273 5.56 -0.41 -18.36
C GLU A 273 5.71 0.96 -17.69
N MET A 274 5.35 2.03 -18.41
CA MET A 274 5.30 3.41 -17.89
C MET A 274 4.69 3.44 -16.47
N PRO A 275 5.13 4.33 -15.56
CA PRO A 275 4.66 4.36 -14.19
C PRO A 275 3.14 4.28 -14.13
N THR A 276 2.64 3.14 -13.69
CA THR A 276 1.22 2.81 -13.59
C THR A 276 0.66 3.38 -12.30
N TYR A 277 -0.56 3.91 -12.31
CA TYR A 277 -1.02 4.78 -11.22
C TYR A 277 -2.48 4.67 -10.80
N GLN A 278 -3.31 3.91 -11.50
CA GLN A 278 -4.73 3.80 -11.17
C GLN A 278 -5.08 2.62 -10.27
N ARG A 279 -6.11 2.83 -9.43
CA ARG A 279 -6.75 1.79 -8.63
C ARG A 279 -7.63 0.88 -9.46
N LEU A 280 -7.78 -0.38 -9.04
CA LEU A 280 -8.80 -1.28 -9.60
C LEU A 280 -10.21 -0.73 -9.34
N LEU A 281 -11.17 -1.13 -10.18
CA LEU A 281 -12.57 -0.77 -9.99
C LEU A 281 -13.17 -1.48 -8.77
N VAL A 282 -14.24 -0.88 -8.23
CA VAL A 282 -14.98 -1.45 -7.09
C VAL A 282 -16.27 -2.06 -7.64
N PRO A 283 -16.49 -3.38 -7.53
CA PRO A 283 -17.65 -4.05 -8.14
C PRO A 283 -19.01 -3.49 -7.72
N SER A 284 -19.18 -3.20 -6.42
CA SER A 284 -20.44 -2.64 -5.89
C SER A 284 -20.74 -1.26 -6.49
N ARG A 285 -19.70 -0.43 -6.66
CA ARG A 285 -19.81 0.89 -7.30
C ARG A 285 -20.20 0.76 -8.77
N LEU A 286 -19.62 -0.18 -9.51
CA LEU A 286 -19.99 -0.41 -10.92
C LEU A 286 -21.46 -0.81 -11.06
N LYS A 287 -21.93 -1.78 -10.26
CA LYS A 287 -23.34 -2.18 -10.28
C LYS A 287 -24.28 -1.01 -9.95
N GLY A 288 -23.90 -0.17 -8.97
CA GLY A 288 -24.63 1.05 -8.63
C GLY A 288 -24.70 2.05 -9.78
N ILE A 289 -23.57 2.29 -10.45
CA ILE A 289 -23.48 3.19 -11.62
C ILE A 289 -24.33 2.66 -12.77
N THR A 290 -24.23 1.38 -13.12
CA THR A 290 -25.04 0.79 -14.20
C THR A 290 -26.53 0.95 -13.90
N LYS A 291 -26.97 0.63 -12.67
CA LYS A 291 -28.37 0.80 -12.25
C LYS A 291 -28.83 2.26 -12.33
N PHE A 292 -27.98 3.19 -11.90
CA PHE A 292 -28.26 4.63 -11.97
C PHE A 292 -28.46 5.10 -13.43
N ILE A 293 -27.58 4.70 -14.34
CA ILE A 293 -27.68 5.03 -15.77
C ILE A 293 -28.93 4.39 -16.38
N ASP A 294 -29.16 3.11 -16.13
CA ASP A 294 -30.30 2.38 -16.69
C ASP A 294 -31.66 2.92 -16.19
N GLY A 295 -31.67 3.52 -14.99
CA GLY A 295 -32.78 4.22 -14.36
C GLY A 295 -32.98 5.68 -14.83
N GLY A 296 -32.20 6.15 -15.81
CA GLY A 296 -32.34 7.50 -16.40
C GLY A 296 -31.37 8.55 -15.85
N GLY A 297 -30.51 8.20 -14.89
CA GLY A 297 -29.44 9.07 -14.41
C GLY A 297 -28.32 9.24 -15.44
N PHE A 298 -27.54 10.31 -15.32
CA PHE A 298 -26.42 10.60 -16.23
C PHE A 298 -25.27 11.32 -15.52
N PHE A 299 -24.08 11.30 -16.13
CA PHE A 299 -22.89 11.99 -15.63
C PHE A 299 -22.45 13.05 -16.65
N PRO A 300 -22.55 14.36 -16.32
CA PRO A 300 -22.19 15.44 -17.24
C PRO A 300 -20.68 15.68 -17.34
N ASN A 301 -19.90 15.17 -16.37
CA ASN A 301 -18.47 15.43 -16.28
C ASN A 301 -17.68 14.64 -17.33
N SER A 302 -16.71 15.31 -17.97
CA SER A 302 -15.86 14.70 -18.98
C SER A 302 -15.02 13.55 -18.41
N ALA A 303 -14.78 12.52 -19.21
CA ALA A 303 -13.67 11.60 -18.99
C ALA A 303 -12.37 12.25 -19.46
N ILE A 304 -11.26 11.98 -18.77
CA ILE A 304 -9.95 12.52 -19.14
C ILE A 304 -9.11 11.38 -19.68
N LEU A 305 -8.60 11.53 -20.89
CA LEU A 305 -7.80 10.52 -21.59
C LEU A 305 -6.44 11.11 -22.00
N ASN A 306 -5.47 10.24 -22.21
CA ASN A 306 -4.27 10.56 -22.97
C ASN A 306 -4.09 9.54 -24.10
N PHE A 307 -3.95 10.03 -25.32
CA PHE A 307 -3.57 9.21 -26.45
C PHE A 307 -2.05 9.09 -26.51
N ASN A 308 -1.55 7.86 -26.64
CA ASN A 308 -0.12 7.60 -26.77
C ASN A 308 0.19 7.13 -28.21
N GLU A 309 0.66 8.05 -29.05
CA GLU A 309 1.02 7.78 -30.43
C GLU A 309 2.37 7.05 -30.49
N ARG A 310 2.33 5.72 -30.66
CA ARG A 310 3.53 4.96 -31.07
C ARG A 310 3.58 4.82 -32.59
N ASP A 311 2.74 3.94 -33.15
CA ASP A 311 2.76 3.62 -34.58
C ASP A 311 1.59 4.23 -35.36
N THR A 312 0.54 4.68 -34.68
CA THR A 312 -0.67 5.24 -35.31
C THR A 312 -0.97 6.64 -34.78
N LYS A 313 -1.14 7.60 -35.70
CA LYS A 313 -1.29 9.02 -35.38
C LYS A 313 -2.75 9.46 -35.37
N LEU A 314 -3.08 10.32 -34.42
CA LEU A 314 -4.28 11.14 -34.43
C LEU A 314 -4.16 12.18 -35.54
N GLU A 315 -5.24 12.38 -36.28
CA GLU A 315 -5.33 13.42 -37.31
C GLU A 315 -6.47 14.37 -36.95
N PHE A 316 -6.18 15.66 -36.89
CA PHE A 316 -7.18 16.68 -36.62
C PHE A 316 -7.28 17.65 -37.79
N ASN A 317 -8.44 17.61 -38.45
CA ASN A 317 -8.77 18.49 -39.57
C ASN A 317 -9.68 19.60 -39.06
N GLY A 318 -9.09 20.65 -38.51
CA GLY A 318 -9.84 21.77 -37.92
C GLY A 318 -9.42 23.15 -38.39
N GLN A 319 -10.34 24.10 -38.25
CA GLN A 319 -10.16 25.50 -38.62
C GLN A 319 -10.31 26.40 -37.39
N PRO A 320 -9.49 27.46 -37.26
CA PRO A 320 -9.63 28.43 -36.18
C PRO A 320 -10.90 29.27 -36.38
N ARG A 321 -11.50 29.73 -35.27
CA ARG A 321 -12.70 30.60 -35.33
C ARG A 321 -12.35 32.02 -35.81
N SER A 322 -11.15 32.50 -35.49
CA SER A 322 -10.63 33.81 -35.88
C SER A 322 -9.09 33.78 -35.83
N LYS A 323 -8.42 34.83 -36.32
CA LYS A 323 -6.95 34.93 -36.30
C LYS A 323 -6.37 34.98 -34.88
N ASP A 324 -7.16 35.43 -33.90
CA ASP A 324 -6.71 35.70 -32.53
C ASP A 324 -7.05 34.58 -31.53
N THR A 325 -7.46 33.40 -31.99
CA THR A 325 -7.80 32.28 -31.10
C THR A 325 -6.92 31.06 -31.35
N ALA A 326 -6.42 30.46 -30.26
CA ALA A 326 -5.74 29.18 -30.31
C ALA A 326 -6.71 27.99 -30.45
N SER A 327 -8.03 28.22 -30.34
CA SER A 327 -9.02 27.15 -30.44
C SER A 327 -9.44 26.90 -31.89
N ARG A 328 -9.51 25.62 -32.26
CA ARG A 328 -9.89 25.15 -33.59
C ARG A 328 -11.04 24.16 -33.49
N THR A 329 -11.98 24.21 -34.42
CA THR A 329 -13.09 23.24 -34.51
C THR A 329 -12.92 22.41 -35.77
N GLY A 330 -13.15 21.10 -35.69
CA GLY A 330 -12.90 20.20 -36.80
C GLY A 330 -13.33 18.76 -36.57
N VAL A 331 -12.81 17.87 -37.41
CA VAL A 331 -12.98 16.42 -37.27
C VAL A 331 -11.68 15.81 -36.77
N LEU A 332 -11.75 15.09 -35.65
CA LEU A 332 -10.67 14.27 -35.12
C LEU A 332 -10.83 12.83 -35.63
N LYS A 333 -9.79 12.29 -36.26
CA LYS A 333 -9.70 10.91 -36.71
C LYS A 333 -8.79 10.13 -35.78
N ILE A 334 -9.39 9.21 -35.03
CA ILE A 334 -8.74 8.38 -34.02
C ILE A 334 -8.46 7.00 -34.62
N PRO A 335 -7.21 6.48 -34.56
CA PRO A 335 -6.93 5.11 -34.93
C PRO A 335 -7.80 4.12 -34.15
N ASN A 336 -8.33 3.11 -34.82
CA ASN A 336 -9.09 2.07 -34.13
C ASN A 336 -8.12 0.95 -33.71
N ALA A 337 -7.54 1.06 -32.52
CA ALA A 337 -6.51 0.14 -32.01
C ALA A 337 -6.66 -0.07 -30.49
N PHE A 338 -6.22 -1.22 -30.00
CA PHE A 338 -6.30 -1.57 -28.58
C PHE A 338 -5.31 -0.76 -27.73
N ALA A 339 -5.77 -0.33 -26.56
CA ALA A 339 -4.95 0.35 -25.54
C ALA A 339 -4.16 1.57 -26.04
N ILE A 340 -4.76 2.37 -26.92
CA ILE A 340 -4.19 3.65 -27.38
C ILE A 340 -4.67 4.84 -26.55
N ALA A 341 -5.81 4.72 -25.86
CA ALA A 341 -6.39 5.78 -25.04
C ALA A 341 -6.24 5.43 -23.56
N TYR A 342 -5.24 6.00 -22.88
CA TYR A 342 -5.07 5.82 -21.44
C TYR A 342 -6.09 6.66 -20.70
N ILE A 343 -6.97 6.00 -19.96
CA ILE A 343 -7.98 6.65 -19.15
C ILE A 343 -7.27 7.21 -17.92
N ILE A 344 -7.30 8.53 -17.71
CA ILE A 344 -6.71 9.26 -16.56
C ILE A 344 -7.78 9.55 -15.50
N ASP A 345 -9.00 9.92 -15.92
CA ASP A 345 -10.15 10.04 -15.03
C ASP A 345 -11.43 9.50 -15.68
N GLY A 346 -12.36 9.05 -14.84
CA GLY A 346 -13.67 8.59 -15.26
C GLY A 346 -13.78 7.09 -15.47
N GLN A 347 -12.78 6.30 -15.06
CA GLN A 347 -12.78 4.84 -15.24
C GLN A 347 -14.07 4.17 -14.73
N HIS A 348 -14.54 4.46 -13.50
CA HIS A 348 -15.79 3.87 -12.98
C HIS A 348 -17.03 4.27 -13.81
N ARG A 349 -17.03 5.47 -14.39
CA ARG A 349 -18.14 5.95 -15.25
C ARG A 349 -18.15 5.18 -16.56
N ILE A 350 -17.01 5.11 -17.25
CA ILE A 350 -16.86 4.42 -18.53
C ILE A 350 -17.19 2.93 -18.38
N TYR A 351 -16.59 2.26 -17.39
CA TYR A 351 -16.83 0.84 -17.16
C TYR A 351 -18.23 0.53 -16.62
N GLY A 352 -18.91 1.50 -16.01
CA GLY A 352 -20.32 1.38 -15.62
C GLY A 352 -21.26 1.17 -16.83
N TYR A 353 -20.89 1.65 -18.01
CA TYR A 353 -21.63 1.40 -19.25
C TYR A 353 -21.41 -0.01 -19.83
N ALA A 354 -20.39 -0.75 -19.40
CA ALA A 354 -20.04 -2.03 -20.03
C ALA A 354 -21.20 -3.05 -20.02
N ASN A 355 -22.06 -2.97 -19.00
CA ASN A 355 -23.24 -3.80 -18.78
C ASN A 355 -24.57 -3.01 -18.84
N SER A 356 -24.54 -1.74 -19.28
CA SER A 356 -25.75 -0.91 -19.43
C SER A 356 -26.40 -1.12 -20.79
N LYS A 357 -27.72 -0.95 -20.88
CA LYS A 357 -28.45 -0.89 -22.16
C LYS A 357 -28.03 0.31 -23.04
N TYR A 358 -27.44 1.34 -22.45
CA TYR A 358 -27.00 2.56 -23.14
C TYR A 358 -25.56 2.52 -23.67
N LYS A 359 -24.89 1.36 -23.57
CA LYS A 359 -23.48 1.16 -23.99
C LYS A 359 -23.18 1.62 -25.42
N SER A 360 -24.15 1.48 -26.32
CA SER A 360 -23.97 1.78 -27.76
C SER A 360 -24.76 2.99 -28.24
N SER A 361 -25.61 3.60 -27.40
CA SER A 361 -26.52 4.67 -27.81
C SER A 361 -26.21 6.01 -27.14
N ASN A 362 -25.63 6.02 -25.95
CA ASN A 362 -25.17 7.26 -25.32
C ASN A 362 -23.77 7.61 -25.80
N THR A 363 -23.43 8.89 -25.69
CA THR A 363 -22.06 9.39 -25.85
C THR A 363 -21.57 10.01 -24.55
N ILE A 364 -20.29 9.83 -24.23
CA ILE A 364 -19.66 10.42 -23.03
C ILE A 364 -18.79 11.61 -23.47
N PRO A 365 -18.86 12.78 -22.81
CA PRO A 365 -17.95 13.88 -23.07
C PRO A 365 -16.52 13.52 -22.65
N ILE A 366 -15.54 13.88 -23.48
CA ILE A 366 -14.14 13.50 -23.32
C ILE A 366 -13.26 14.75 -23.49
N VAL A 367 -12.26 14.88 -22.61
CA VAL A 367 -11.09 15.73 -22.78
C VAL A 367 -9.89 14.80 -22.97
N ALA A 368 -9.27 14.83 -24.14
CA ALA A 368 -8.15 13.96 -24.46
C ALA A 368 -6.89 14.77 -24.73
N PHE A 369 -5.83 14.49 -23.98
CA PHE A 369 -4.49 14.97 -24.29
C PHE A 369 -3.79 14.07 -25.29
N LYS A 370 -2.72 14.60 -25.87
CA LYS A 370 -1.89 13.92 -26.84
C LYS A 370 -0.46 13.81 -26.31
N ASN A 371 0.05 12.59 -26.24
CA ASN A 371 1.44 12.27 -25.88
C ASN A 371 1.91 12.96 -24.58
N LEU A 372 1.07 13.00 -23.54
CA LEU A 372 1.54 13.41 -22.21
C LEU A 372 2.69 12.51 -21.76
N ASP A 373 3.72 13.09 -21.16
CA ASP A 373 4.77 12.31 -20.54
C ASP A 373 4.19 11.51 -19.34
N PRO A 374 4.73 10.34 -19.01
CA PRO A 374 4.18 9.50 -17.94
C PRO A 374 4.09 10.21 -16.59
N SER A 375 5.07 11.07 -16.28
CA SER A 375 5.07 11.89 -15.06
C SER A 375 3.92 12.91 -15.05
N ASP A 376 3.63 13.56 -16.18
CA ASP A 376 2.50 14.50 -16.30
C ASP A 376 1.16 13.77 -16.13
N GLN A 377 1.03 12.58 -16.72
CA GLN A 377 -0.19 11.77 -16.61
C GLN A 377 -0.45 11.37 -15.16
N LEU A 378 0.60 10.96 -14.45
CA LEU A 378 0.56 10.60 -13.04
C LEU A 378 0.23 11.82 -12.16
N GLU A 379 0.88 12.95 -12.39
CA GLU A 379 0.59 14.19 -11.67
C GLU A 379 -0.87 14.62 -11.87
N LEU A 380 -1.37 14.61 -13.11
CA LEU A 380 -2.76 14.91 -13.43
C LEU A 380 -3.71 13.96 -12.71
N PHE A 381 -3.43 12.65 -12.70
CA PHE A 381 -4.22 11.67 -11.96
C PHE A 381 -4.26 11.97 -10.45
N MET A 382 -3.12 12.29 -9.85
CA MET A 382 -3.01 12.62 -8.44
C MET A 382 -3.79 13.89 -8.09
N GLN A 383 -3.59 14.97 -8.85
CA GLN A 383 -4.29 16.24 -8.65
C GLN A 383 -5.82 16.09 -8.75
N ILE A 384 -6.32 15.29 -9.68
CA ILE A 384 -7.77 15.04 -9.82
C ILE A 384 -8.32 14.25 -8.61
N ASN A 385 -7.60 13.22 -8.14
CA ASN A 385 -8.11 12.33 -7.10
C ASN A 385 -7.91 12.85 -5.68
N GLU A 386 -6.84 13.62 -5.41
CA GLU A 386 -6.63 14.27 -4.10
C GLU A 386 -7.80 15.20 -3.75
N ASN A 387 -8.36 15.89 -4.74
CA ASN A 387 -9.48 16.83 -4.56
C ASN A 387 -10.88 16.17 -4.59
N GLN A 388 -10.98 14.86 -4.87
CA GLN A 388 -12.26 14.14 -4.95
C GLN A 388 -12.34 12.97 -3.96
N LYS A 389 -11.69 11.84 -4.29
CA LYS A 389 -11.59 10.65 -3.46
C LYS A 389 -10.15 10.19 -3.43
N ALA A 390 -9.49 10.47 -2.31
CA ALA A 390 -8.08 10.19 -2.09
C ALA A 390 -7.68 8.76 -2.52
N VAL A 391 -6.48 8.68 -3.08
CA VAL A 391 -5.79 7.44 -3.42
C VAL A 391 -5.43 6.69 -2.12
N SER A 392 -5.38 5.35 -2.15
CA SER A 392 -5.01 4.57 -0.97
C SER A 392 -3.59 4.94 -0.50
N PRO A 393 -3.27 4.89 0.81
CA PRO A 393 -1.93 5.17 1.29
C PRO A 393 -0.85 4.30 0.62
N THR A 394 -1.13 3.01 0.42
CA THR A 394 -0.22 2.07 -0.27
C THR A 394 0.06 2.51 -1.70
N LEU A 395 -0.97 2.80 -2.50
CA LEU A 395 -0.79 3.22 -3.88
C LEU A 395 -0.04 4.57 -3.93
N ARG A 396 -0.39 5.53 -3.07
CA ARG A 396 0.34 6.80 -2.96
C ARG A 396 1.82 6.58 -2.67
N ILE A 397 2.15 5.80 -1.63
CA ILE A 397 3.53 5.50 -1.25
C ILE A 397 4.29 4.91 -2.43
N THR A 398 3.71 3.94 -3.14
CA THR A 398 4.40 3.35 -4.30
C THR A 398 4.62 4.34 -5.45
N LEU A 399 3.75 5.36 -5.60
CA LEU A 399 3.87 6.39 -6.64
C LEU A 399 4.89 7.48 -6.34
N GLU A 400 5.33 7.62 -5.08
CA GLU A 400 6.25 8.69 -4.68
C GLU A 400 7.60 8.61 -5.40
N GLU A 401 8.08 7.40 -5.75
CA GLU A 401 9.29 7.24 -6.56
C GLU A 401 9.12 7.91 -7.92
N ASP A 402 8.07 7.58 -8.65
CA ASP A 402 7.83 8.07 -10.01
C ASP A 402 7.51 9.58 -10.04
N LEU A 403 6.91 10.09 -8.97
CA LEU A 403 6.57 11.51 -8.80
C LEU A 403 7.78 12.38 -8.42
N TYR A 404 8.63 11.89 -7.52
CA TYR A 404 9.57 12.76 -6.81
C TYR A 404 11.05 12.41 -6.98
N TRP A 405 11.40 11.39 -7.78
CA TRP A 405 12.81 11.00 -7.98
C TRP A 405 13.69 12.17 -8.42
N ASN A 406 13.20 12.93 -9.40
CA ASN A 406 13.89 14.10 -9.95
C ASN A 406 13.34 15.43 -9.39
N ALA A 407 12.65 15.41 -8.24
CA ALA A 407 12.09 16.62 -7.67
C ALA A 407 13.19 17.63 -7.29
N PRO A 408 12.95 18.94 -7.46
CA PRO A 408 13.93 19.97 -7.06
C PRO A 408 14.14 20.02 -5.55
N ARG A 409 13.15 19.57 -4.76
CA ARG A 409 13.23 19.58 -3.30
C ARG A 409 13.84 18.31 -2.73
N LEU A 410 14.77 18.47 -1.78
CA LEU A 410 15.43 17.33 -1.10
C LEU A 410 14.43 16.46 -0.32
N ASP A 411 13.53 17.08 0.44
CA ASP A 411 12.51 16.35 1.21
C ASP A 411 11.58 15.50 0.32
N SER A 412 11.20 16.00 -0.85
CA SER A 412 10.48 15.25 -1.88
C SER A 412 11.30 14.10 -2.45
N ARG A 413 12.59 14.32 -2.76
CA ARG A 413 13.48 13.24 -3.23
C ARG A 413 13.67 12.13 -2.20
N LEU A 414 13.75 12.44 -0.91
CA LEU A 414 13.81 11.42 0.14
C LEU A 414 12.48 10.63 0.26
N LYS A 415 11.33 11.22 -0.07
CA LYS A 415 10.07 10.45 -0.23
C LYS A 415 10.19 9.43 -1.36
N ALA A 416 10.70 9.85 -2.52
CA ALA A 416 10.94 8.94 -3.64
C ALA A 416 11.92 7.81 -3.28
N LEU A 417 13.00 8.13 -2.56
CA LEU A 417 13.97 7.12 -2.12
C LEU A 417 13.33 6.07 -1.21
N ARG A 418 12.53 6.49 -0.22
CA ARG A 418 11.80 5.56 0.65
C ARG A 418 10.86 4.66 -0.14
N SER A 419 10.09 5.25 -1.06
CA SER A 419 9.21 4.51 -1.96
C SER A 419 9.98 3.45 -2.78
N SER A 420 11.14 3.83 -3.33
CA SER A 420 11.98 2.93 -4.11
C SER A 420 12.57 1.78 -3.30
N VAL A 421 12.93 2.02 -2.02
CA VAL A 421 13.33 0.95 -1.10
C VAL A 421 12.19 -0.02 -0.86
N VAL A 422 10.99 0.47 -0.53
CA VAL A 422 9.81 -0.40 -0.30
C VAL A 422 9.47 -1.22 -1.55
N ARG A 423 9.55 -0.60 -2.74
CA ARG A 423 9.31 -1.29 -4.01
C ARG A 423 10.33 -2.38 -4.27
N ALA A 424 11.61 -2.10 -4.07
CA ALA A 424 12.68 -3.08 -4.23
C ALA A 424 12.52 -4.26 -3.26
N LEU A 425 12.21 -4.01 -1.98
CA LEU A 425 11.98 -5.08 -0.99
C LEU A 425 10.82 -6.01 -1.38
N GLY A 426 9.73 -5.46 -1.91
CA GLY A 426 8.54 -6.24 -2.28
C GLY A 426 8.54 -6.82 -3.70
N GLY A 427 9.38 -6.30 -4.60
CA GLY A 427 9.37 -6.57 -6.03
C GLY A 427 10.56 -7.36 -6.57
N ASP A 428 11.71 -7.34 -5.88
CA ASP A 428 12.88 -8.11 -6.31
C ASP A 428 12.74 -9.60 -5.93
N SER A 429 12.67 -10.46 -6.95
CA SER A 429 12.51 -11.91 -6.80
C SER A 429 13.64 -12.64 -6.06
N SER A 430 14.79 -11.98 -5.84
CA SER A 430 15.91 -12.53 -5.08
C SER A 430 15.81 -12.28 -3.56
N GLY A 431 14.99 -11.33 -3.12
CA GLY A 431 14.89 -10.95 -1.70
C GLY A 431 13.90 -11.79 -0.88
N PRO A 432 14.09 -11.93 0.45
CA PRO A 432 13.19 -12.67 1.34
C PRO A 432 11.80 -12.04 1.48
N LEU A 433 11.64 -10.77 1.09
CA LEU A 433 10.37 -10.03 1.14
C LEU A 433 9.62 -10.00 -0.20
N TYR A 434 10.16 -10.68 -1.23
CA TYR A 434 9.50 -10.82 -2.52
C TYR A 434 8.10 -11.39 -2.35
N GLY A 435 7.10 -10.75 -2.95
CA GLY A 435 5.74 -11.25 -2.85
C GLY A 435 5.01 -10.90 -1.56
N LYS A 436 5.72 -10.50 -0.49
CA LYS A 436 5.16 -10.36 0.86
C LYS A 436 4.61 -8.96 1.14
N ILE A 437 5.14 -7.91 0.50
CA ILE A 437 4.68 -6.50 0.66
C ILE A 437 3.69 -6.13 -0.45
N SER A 438 2.60 -5.46 -0.07
CA SER A 438 1.62 -4.92 -1.03
C SER A 438 2.24 -3.76 -1.81
N LEU A 439 2.31 -3.91 -3.14
CA LEU A 439 2.78 -2.87 -4.05
C LEU A 439 1.63 -2.42 -4.94
N GLY A 440 1.32 -1.12 -4.95
CA GLY A 440 0.19 -0.58 -5.68
C GLY A 440 -1.14 -1.17 -5.18
N GLU A 441 -1.82 -1.93 -6.04
CA GLU A 441 -3.10 -2.58 -5.74
C GLU A 441 -2.98 -4.09 -5.46
N ASP A 442 -1.75 -4.62 -5.46
CA ASP A 442 -1.51 -6.04 -5.19
C ASP A 442 -1.87 -6.38 -3.73
N ARG A 443 -2.58 -7.49 -3.53
CA ARG A 443 -2.86 -8.01 -2.18
C ARG A 443 -1.68 -8.84 -1.71
N SER A 444 -1.18 -8.52 -0.53
CA SER A 444 -0.10 -9.27 0.12
C SER A 444 -0.30 -9.28 1.64
N ILE A 445 0.48 -10.11 2.33
CA ILE A 445 0.39 -10.31 3.78
C ILE A 445 0.84 -9.07 4.57
N LEU A 446 1.74 -8.26 4.00
CA LEU A 446 2.26 -7.03 4.57
C LEU A 446 1.83 -5.80 3.76
N GLN A 447 1.68 -4.68 4.44
CA GLN A 447 1.35 -3.38 3.83
C GLN A 447 2.61 -2.56 3.60
N ALA A 448 2.66 -1.74 2.54
CA ALA A 448 3.78 -0.83 2.28
C ALA A 448 3.97 0.24 3.38
N LYS A 449 2.88 0.69 4.01
CA LYS A 449 2.90 1.82 4.96
C LYS A 449 3.83 1.60 6.17
N PRO A 450 3.76 0.48 6.91
CA PRO A 450 4.71 0.19 7.99
C PRO A 450 6.18 0.25 7.59
N PHE A 451 6.53 -0.17 6.38
CA PHE A 451 7.91 -0.10 5.87
C PHE A 451 8.30 1.35 5.59
N ALA A 452 7.43 2.12 4.95
CA ALA A 452 7.68 3.55 4.70
C ALA A 452 7.80 4.34 6.02
N ASP A 453 6.93 4.07 7.00
CA ASP A 453 6.96 4.71 8.32
C ASP A 453 8.22 4.31 9.11
N ALA A 454 8.67 3.05 8.99
CA ALA A 454 9.93 2.60 9.58
C ALA A 454 11.13 3.31 8.94
N LEU A 455 11.15 3.46 7.61
CA LEU A 455 12.21 4.18 6.88
C LEU A 455 12.23 5.69 7.16
N ILE A 456 11.16 6.26 7.72
CA ILE A 456 11.14 7.64 8.22
C ILE A 456 11.80 7.74 9.59
N LYS A 457 11.55 6.76 10.47
CA LYS A 457 11.99 6.80 11.87
C LYS A 457 13.34 6.11 12.10
N CYS A 458 13.73 5.20 11.23
CA CYS A 458 15.01 4.50 11.33
C CYS A 458 16.14 5.39 10.83
N LYS A 459 17.34 5.16 11.36
CA LYS A 459 18.53 5.96 11.05
C LYS A 459 19.24 5.53 9.76
N LEU A 460 18.63 4.65 8.96
CA LEU A 460 19.21 4.18 7.69
C LEU A 460 19.13 5.22 6.56
N LEU A 461 18.17 6.15 6.65
CA LEU A 461 18.01 7.26 5.72
C LEU A 461 18.03 8.58 6.51
N PRO A 462 18.58 9.66 5.93
CA PRO A 462 18.60 10.95 6.61
C PRO A 462 17.22 11.62 6.61
N GLU A 463 17.05 12.63 7.45
CA GLU A 463 15.87 13.49 7.43
C GLU A 463 16.15 14.79 6.68
N ALA A 464 15.12 15.39 6.07
CA ALA A 464 15.23 16.69 5.42
C ALA A 464 14.02 17.59 5.68
N LYS A 465 14.26 18.89 5.73
CA LYS A 465 13.25 19.95 5.76
C LYS A 465 13.50 20.91 4.60
N GLY A 466 12.63 20.88 3.59
CA GLY A 466 12.84 21.62 2.35
C GLY A 466 14.08 21.09 1.60
N ASN A 467 15.08 21.96 1.43
CA ASN A 467 16.32 21.65 0.71
C ASN A 467 17.53 21.34 1.61
N LYS A 468 17.31 21.23 2.93
CA LYS A 468 18.38 20.99 3.90
C LYS A 468 18.16 19.69 4.65
N PHE A 469 19.25 18.95 4.87
CA PHE A 469 19.25 17.83 5.80
C PHE A 469 19.07 18.33 7.24
N VAL A 470 18.44 17.51 8.08
CA VAL A 470 18.41 17.73 9.52
C VAL A 470 19.78 17.36 10.08
N GLU A 471 20.34 18.22 10.93
CA GLU A 471 21.66 18.05 11.52
C GLU A 471 21.81 16.71 12.25
N GLY A 472 22.96 16.06 12.08
CA GLY A 472 23.26 14.76 12.70
C GLY A 472 22.61 13.53 12.05
N THR A 473 21.66 13.69 11.12
CA THR A 473 20.96 12.54 10.52
C THR A 473 21.71 11.89 9.35
N THR A 474 22.66 12.59 8.74
CA THR A 474 23.41 12.07 7.59
C THR A 474 24.57 11.15 8.02
N SER A 475 25.21 11.43 9.15
CA SER A 475 26.43 10.74 9.61
C SER A 475 26.23 9.26 9.92
N THR A 476 25.02 8.89 10.34
CA THR A 476 24.66 7.52 10.69
C THR A 476 23.87 6.81 9.57
N SER A 477 23.49 7.53 8.52
CA SER A 477 22.66 7.00 7.43
C SER A 477 23.46 6.26 6.35
N LEU A 478 22.74 5.56 5.47
CA LEU A 478 23.28 4.92 4.26
C LEU A 478 23.16 5.82 3.03
N TYR A 479 22.99 7.13 3.22
CA TYR A 479 22.97 8.15 2.17
C TYR A 479 24.19 9.06 2.28
N ASP A 480 25.00 9.12 1.23
CA ASP A 480 26.18 9.98 1.18
C ASP A 480 25.80 11.41 0.77
N ALA A 481 25.60 12.28 1.76
CA ALA A 481 25.25 13.67 1.54
C ALA A 481 26.35 14.50 0.83
N THR A 482 27.57 13.95 0.66
CA THR A 482 28.66 14.62 -0.06
C THR A 482 28.59 14.40 -1.58
N ASN A 483 27.82 13.41 -2.04
CA ASN A 483 27.64 13.16 -3.46
C ASN A 483 26.70 14.21 -4.09
N VAL A 484 27.22 14.93 -5.09
CA VAL A 484 26.49 15.97 -5.83
C VAL A 484 25.51 15.40 -6.86
N ASP A 485 25.75 14.18 -7.36
CA ASP A 485 24.79 13.46 -8.18
C ASP A 485 23.78 12.75 -7.29
N HIS A 486 22.70 13.47 -7.00
CA HIS A 486 21.65 12.96 -6.14
C HIS A 486 20.92 11.74 -6.72
N SER A 487 20.83 11.60 -8.05
CA SER A 487 20.14 10.46 -8.67
C SER A 487 20.98 9.19 -8.53
N GLU A 488 22.29 9.31 -8.79
CA GLU A 488 23.25 8.24 -8.57
C GLU A 488 23.29 7.85 -7.08
N GLU A 489 23.36 8.83 -6.18
CA GLU A 489 23.41 8.55 -4.75
C GLU A 489 22.12 7.92 -4.22
N MET A 490 20.95 8.37 -4.67
CA MET A 490 19.69 7.72 -4.32
C MET A 490 19.65 6.25 -4.78
N THR A 491 20.18 5.95 -5.96
CA THR A 491 20.29 4.58 -6.47
C THR A 491 21.22 3.72 -5.59
N LYS A 492 22.39 4.25 -5.23
CA LYS A 492 23.36 3.58 -4.34
C LYS A 492 22.78 3.38 -2.94
N SER A 493 22.21 4.43 -2.36
CA SER A 493 21.58 4.41 -1.04
C SER A 493 20.45 3.39 -0.98
N ARG A 494 19.57 3.35 -2.00
CA ARG A 494 18.54 2.31 -2.14
C ARG A 494 19.16 0.91 -2.08
N SER A 495 20.20 0.64 -2.86
CA SER A 495 20.85 -0.67 -2.87
C SER A 495 21.44 -1.04 -1.51
N ARG A 496 22.16 -0.11 -0.85
CA ARG A 496 22.72 -0.33 0.49
C ARG A 496 21.64 -0.67 1.52
N VAL A 497 20.55 0.10 1.52
CA VAL A 497 19.43 -0.08 2.47
C VAL A 497 18.69 -1.39 2.20
N VAL A 498 18.34 -1.67 0.95
CA VAL A 498 17.63 -2.90 0.55
C VAL A 498 18.44 -4.14 0.92
N ASN A 499 19.73 -4.16 0.57
CA ASN A 499 20.61 -5.28 0.88
C ASN A 499 20.74 -5.50 2.40
N PHE A 500 20.83 -4.42 3.18
CA PHE A 500 20.94 -4.52 4.65
C PHE A 500 19.65 -5.02 5.31
N ILE A 501 18.50 -4.53 4.86
CA ILE A 501 17.21 -5.03 5.33
C ILE A 501 17.04 -6.50 4.94
N ASN A 502 17.28 -6.87 3.67
CA ASN A 502 17.14 -8.25 3.20
C ASN A 502 18.02 -9.22 3.99
N ALA A 503 19.32 -8.91 4.16
CA ALA A 503 20.21 -9.77 4.93
C ALA A 503 19.80 -9.89 6.41
N SER A 504 19.17 -8.87 6.99
CA SER A 504 18.62 -8.94 8.35
C SER A 504 17.38 -9.85 8.42
N TYR A 505 16.52 -9.85 7.39
CA TYR A 505 15.39 -10.78 7.28
C TYR A 505 15.84 -12.22 6.98
N GLU A 506 16.88 -12.41 6.16
CA GLU A 506 17.49 -13.73 5.92
C GLU A 506 18.04 -14.32 7.24
N LEU A 507 18.70 -13.51 8.06
CA LEU A 507 19.15 -13.93 9.39
C LEU A 507 17.97 -14.29 10.31
N ALA A 508 16.86 -13.55 10.22
CA ALA A 508 15.64 -13.87 10.96
C ALA A 508 15.04 -15.20 10.48
N GLU A 509 14.98 -15.46 9.17
CA GLU A 509 14.50 -16.72 8.60
C GLU A 509 15.40 -17.90 9.00
N GLU A 510 16.73 -17.72 9.01
CA GLU A 510 17.71 -18.71 9.47
C GLU A 510 17.45 -19.10 10.94
N LEU A 511 17.28 -18.12 11.82
CA LEU A 511 17.23 -18.34 13.27
C LEU A 511 15.83 -18.64 13.81
N LEU A 512 14.78 -18.12 13.18
CA LEU A 512 13.37 -18.33 13.57
C LEU A 512 12.65 -19.34 12.68
N GLY A 513 13.28 -19.87 11.62
CA GLY A 513 12.64 -20.80 10.68
C GLY A 513 12.12 -22.09 11.32
N GLN A 514 12.68 -22.50 12.47
CA GLN A 514 12.20 -23.64 13.26
C GLN A 514 10.91 -23.33 14.05
N VAL A 515 10.56 -22.05 14.20
CA VAL A 515 9.37 -21.56 14.93
C VAL A 515 8.60 -20.57 14.03
N PRO A 516 7.97 -21.05 12.95
CA PRO A 516 7.40 -20.20 11.90
C PRO A 516 6.30 -19.25 12.42
N GLU A 517 5.59 -19.64 13.48
CA GLU A 517 4.58 -18.81 14.14
C GLU A 517 5.21 -17.55 14.76
N THR A 518 6.35 -17.67 15.45
CA THR A 518 7.10 -16.53 16.00
C THR A 518 7.56 -15.58 14.89
N MET A 519 8.13 -16.12 13.81
CA MET A 519 8.56 -15.31 12.66
C MET A 519 7.39 -14.55 12.05
N SER A 520 6.27 -15.24 11.76
CA SER A 520 5.08 -14.63 11.14
C SER A 520 4.40 -13.59 12.04
N THR A 521 4.41 -13.80 13.36
CA THR A 521 3.72 -12.93 14.31
C THR A 521 4.55 -11.69 14.65
N TYR A 522 5.83 -11.88 14.98
CA TYR A 522 6.64 -10.83 15.57
C TYR A 522 7.58 -10.13 14.60
N VAL A 523 7.93 -10.73 13.46
CA VAL A 523 8.87 -10.13 12.49
C VAL A 523 8.16 -9.85 11.16
N LEU A 524 7.51 -10.86 10.57
CA LEU A 524 6.74 -10.77 9.32
C LEU A 524 5.27 -10.39 9.54
N SER A 525 5.03 -9.44 10.44
CA SER A 525 3.76 -8.74 10.58
C SER A 525 3.94 -7.24 10.36
N ASN A 526 2.87 -6.49 10.08
CA ASN A 526 2.98 -5.04 9.85
C ASN A 526 3.65 -4.30 11.03
N ARG A 527 3.30 -4.65 12.27
CA ARG A 527 3.89 -4.04 13.47
C ARG A 527 5.31 -4.55 13.73
N GLY A 528 5.52 -5.85 13.55
CA GLY A 528 6.82 -6.49 13.67
C GLY A 528 7.85 -5.93 12.70
N SER A 529 7.49 -5.82 11.42
CA SER A 529 8.35 -5.28 10.37
C SER A 529 8.71 -3.82 10.60
N PHE A 530 7.75 -3.01 11.10
CA PHE A 530 8.05 -1.64 11.50
C PHE A 530 9.11 -1.59 12.61
N ALA A 531 8.91 -2.34 13.70
CA ALA A 531 9.82 -2.35 14.85
C ALA A 531 11.18 -2.95 14.50
N PHE A 532 11.20 -4.02 13.70
CA PHE A 532 12.41 -4.70 13.26
C PHE A 532 13.27 -3.79 12.37
N ILE A 533 12.68 -3.15 11.35
CA ILE A 533 13.40 -2.22 10.46
C ILE A 533 13.92 -1.01 11.23
N THR A 534 13.13 -0.50 12.18
CA THR A 534 13.58 0.63 13.00
C THR A 534 14.73 0.23 13.92
N LEU A 535 14.65 -0.94 14.56
CA LEU A 535 15.72 -1.47 15.41
C LEU A 535 17.02 -1.69 14.62
N ILE A 536 16.98 -2.31 13.43
CA ILE A 536 18.22 -2.52 12.64
C ILE A 536 18.88 -1.19 12.27
N GLY A 537 18.09 -0.13 12.05
CA GLY A 537 18.59 1.22 11.83
C GLY A 537 19.23 1.82 13.08
N ASP A 538 18.61 1.63 14.25
CA ASP A 538 19.19 2.08 15.52
C ASP A 538 20.48 1.36 15.87
N LEU A 539 20.53 0.04 15.65
CA LEU A 539 21.73 -0.78 15.87
C LEU A 539 22.85 -0.39 14.90
N HIS A 540 22.51 -0.13 13.63
CA HIS A 540 23.47 0.36 12.65
C HIS A 540 24.06 1.71 13.05
N ALA A 541 23.23 2.65 13.51
CA ALA A 541 23.70 3.94 14.01
C ALA A 541 24.53 3.81 15.29
N PHE A 542 24.16 2.90 16.19
CA PHE A 542 24.93 2.60 17.40
C PHE A 542 26.33 2.08 17.05
N GLU A 543 26.44 1.12 16.13
CA GLU A 543 27.72 0.55 15.69
C GLU A 543 28.59 1.57 14.91
N ILE A 544 27.98 2.51 14.18
CA ILE A 544 28.72 3.68 13.63
C ILE A 544 29.29 4.54 14.77
N GLY A 545 28.52 4.80 15.82
CA GLY A 545 28.97 5.55 16.99
C GLY A 545 30.12 4.88 17.74
N GLN A 546 30.19 3.55 17.71
CA GLN A 546 31.31 2.75 18.23
C GLN A 546 32.51 2.70 17.28
N GLY A 547 32.38 3.20 16.04
CA GLY A 547 33.42 3.16 15.02
C GLY A 547 33.65 1.77 14.40
N SER A 548 32.75 0.80 14.62
CA SER A 548 32.90 -0.56 14.10
C SER A 548 32.54 -0.68 12.61
N ILE A 549 31.67 0.21 12.12
CA ILE A 549 31.23 0.29 10.73
C ILE A 549 31.12 1.76 10.29
N SER A 550 31.10 1.99 8.96
CA SER A 550 30.88 3.29 8.33
C SER A 550 29.98 3.15 7.11
N ILE A 551 29.64 4.22 6.40
CA ILE A 551 28.89 4.15 5.12
C ILE A 551 29.63 3.31 4.05
N LYS A 552 30.96 3.18 4.14
CA LYS A 552 31.78 2.40 3.21
C LYS A 552 31.82 0.89 3.53
N SER A 553 31.36 0.49 4.71
CA SER A 553 31.36 -0.92 5.11
C SER A 553 30.49 -1.78 4.20
N THR A 554 30.96 -3.00 3.94
CA THR A 554 30.25 -4.02 3.16
C THR A 554 29.03 -4.54 3.91
N ILE A 555 28.13 -5.22 3.19
CA ILE A 555 26.96 -5.86 3.80
C ILE A 555 27.36 -6.88 4.89
N GLU A 556 28.36 -7.70 4.63
CA GLU A 556 28.88 -8.70 5.56
C GLU A 556 29.41 -8.06 6.85
N GLN A 557 30.17 -6.96 6.73
CA GLN A 557 30.65 -6.21 7.89
C GLN A 557 29.50 -5.64 8.72
N ARG A 558 28.48 -5.07 8.08
CA ARG A 558 27.30 -4.53 8.78
C ARG A 558 26.54 -5.61 9.53
N ILE A 559 26.24 -6.72 8.85
CA ILE A 559 25.52 -7.84 9.46
C ILE A 559 26.34 -8.42 10.60
N THR A 560 27.66 -8.57 10.44
CA THR A 560 28.54 -9.05 11.51
C THR A 560 28.48 -8.14 12.75
N ALA A 561 28.55 -6.82 12.57
CA ALA A 561 28.48 -5.86 13.67
C ALA A 561 27.15 -5.95 14.45
N VAL A 562 26.02 -6.06 13.74
CA VAL A 562 24.70 -6.09 14.40
C VAL A 562 24.23 -7.49 14.82
N ARG A 563 24.86 -8.57 14.33
CA ARG A 563 24.41 -9.97 14.49
C ARG A 563 24.15 -10.33 15.94
N LYS A 564 25.06 -9.99 16.86
CA LYS A 564 24.93 -10.34 18.29
C LYS A 564 23.63 -9.81 18.91
N TYR A 565 23.23 -8.59 18.54
CA TYR A 565 22.00 -7.96 19.03
C TYR A 565 20.75 -8.61 18.43
N LEU A 566 20.76 -8.89 17.13
CA LEU A 566 19.64 -9.55 16.44
C LEU A 566 19.43 -10.98 16.95
N VAL A 567 20.51 -11.73 17.18
CA VAL A 567 20.45 -13.05 17.83
C VAL A 567 19.82 -12.93 19.22
N GLY A 568 20.24 -11.95 20.03
CA GLY A 568 19.63 -11.68 21.34
C GLY A 568 18.14 -11.39 21.27
N LEU A 569 17.70 -10.59 20.29
CA LEU A 569 16.28 -10.34 20.04
C LEU A 569 15.54 -11.64 19.68
N PHE A 570 16.05 -12.42 18.74
CA PHE A 570 15.36 -13.62 18.26
C PHE A 570 15.26 -14.70 19.33
N GLU A 571 16.28 -14.86 20.18
CA GLU A 571 16.21 -15.73 21.35
C GLU A 571 15.11 -15.27 22.32
N ALA A 572 15.02 -13.98 22.61
CA ALA A 572 13.97 -13.44 23.48
C ALA A 572 12.56 -13.65 22.90
N LEU A 573 12.39 -13.47 21.58
CA LEU A 573 11.11 -13.69 20.89
C LEU A 573 10.67 -15.16 20.89
N LYS A 574 11.60 -16.12 20.91
CA LYS A 574 11.27 -17.56 21.05
C LYS A 574 10.70 -17.90 22.42
N THR A 575 11.07 -17.14 23.45
CA THR A 575 10.65 -17.35 24.83
C THR A 575 9.83 -16.18 25.36
N ILE A 576 9.06 -15.52 24.50
CA ILE A 576 8.26 -14.36 24.87
C ILE A 576 7.22 -14.76 25.93
N THR A 577 7.05 -13.92 26.95
CA THR A 577 6.09 -14.16 28.03
C THR A 577 4.66 -13.85 27.56
N PRO A 578 3.63 -14.47 28.18
CA PRO A 578 2.24 -14.11 27.90
C PRO A 578 1.96 -12.62 28.12
N GLU A 579 2.54 -12.02 29.17
CA GLU A 579 2.36 -10.60 29.48
C GLU A 579 2.92 -9.69 28.38
N ASP A 580 4.09 -10.02 27.85
CA ASP A 580 4.72 -9.25 26.77
C ASP A 580 3.96 -9.43 25.45
N SER A 581 3.51 -10.66 25.17
CA SER A 581 2.65 -10.98 24.01
C SER A 581 1.33 -10.18 24.05
N ASP A 582 0.68 -10.11 25.21
CA ASP A 582 -0.55 -9.33 25.42
C ASP A 582 -0.29 -7.83 25.30
N ALA A 583 0.84 -7.34 25.80
CA ALA A 583 1.23 -5.93 25.67
C ALA A 583 1.45 -5.52 24.20
N LEU A 584 2.07 -6.39 23.40
CA LEU A 584 2.30 -6.17 21.97
C LEU A 584 1.00 -6.24 21.16
N SER A 585 0.08 -7.14 21.50
CA SER A 585 -1.18 -7.30 20.78
C SER A 585 -2.24 -6.25 21.17
N GLY A 586 -2.27 -5.81 22.43
CA GLY A 586 -3.36 -5.02 23.01
C GLY A 586 -3.45 -3.54 22.58
N LYS A 587 -2.39 -2.92 22.06
CA LYS A 587 -2.42 -1.50 21.62
C LYS A 587 -2.81 -1.35 20.15
N LEU A 588 -3.46 -0.24 19.80
CA LEU A 588 -3.83 0.15 18.43
C LEU A 588 -3.12 1.44 18.00
N GLY A 589 -2.98 1.67 16.69
CA GLY A 589 -2.42 2.91 16.13
C GLY A 589 -0.92 3.12 16.37
N SER A 590 -0.47 4.38 16.34
CA SER A 590 0.94 4.78 16.49
C SER A 590 1.54 4.43 17.86
N GLY A 591 0.71 4.35 18.91
CA GLY A 591 1.14 3.88 20.24
C GLY A 591 1.57 2.40 20.22
N ALA A 592 0.99 1.59 19.32
CA ALA A 592 1.42 0.21 19.13
C ALA A 592 2.82 0.14 18.49
N GLU A 593 3.08 0.91 17.44
CA GLU A 593 4.40 0.97 16.78
C GLU A 593 5.53 1.32 17.75
N ALA A 594 5.33 2.37 18.55
CA ALA A 594 6.30 2.79 19.56
C ALA A 594 6.51 1.69 20.61
N THR A 595 5.41 1.07 21.09
CA THR A 595 5.50 -0.03 22.06
C THR A 595 6.32 -1.20 21.50
N TRP A 596 6.02 -1.67 20.30
CA TRP A 596 6.75 -2.77 19.66
C TRP A 596 8.26 -2.49 19.56
N LEU A 597 8.63 -1.30 19.10
CA LEU A 597 10.03 -0.89 19.04
C LEU A 597 10.69 -0.89 20.42
N ARG A 598 10.01 -0.40 21.46
CA ARG A 598 10.56 -0.33 22.82
C ARG A 598 10.76 -1.71 23.44
N PHE A 599 9.87 -2.66 23.17
CA PHE A 599 10.06 -4.06 23.56
C PHE A 599 11.28 -4.66 22.86
N PHE A 600 11.40 -4.44 21.55
CA PHE A 600 12.53 -4.95 20.76
C PHE A 600 13.87 -4.39 21.25
N GLN A 601 13.94 -3.07 21.45
CA GLN A 601 15.11 -2.41 22.04
C GLN A 601 15.37 -2.91 23.47
N GLY A 602 14.32 -3.12 24.27
CA GLY A 602 14.40 -3.65 25.64
C GLY A 602 15.00 -5.05 25.70
N TYR A 603 14.57 -5.98 24.83
CA TYR A 603 15.15 -7.32 24.76
C TYR A 603 16.64 -7.28 24.41
N VAL A 604 17.03 -6.41 23.48
CA VAL A 604 18.43 -6.21 23.14
C VAL A 604 19.20 -5.62 24.34
N HIS A 605 18.68 -4.56 24.97
CA HIS A 605 19.29 -3.91 26.12
C HIS A 605 19.49 -4.86 27.31
N ASN A 606 18.52 -5.74 27.58
CA ASN A 606 18.60 -6.69 28.68
C ASN A 606 19.77 -7.67 28.52
N LYS A 607 20.18 -7.98 27.28
CA LYS A 607 21.34 -8.83 26.98
C LYS A 607 22.63 -8.01 26.77
N PHE A 608 22.50 -6.78 26.31
CA PHE A 608 23.61 -5.87 25.97
C PHE A 608 23.35 -4.48 26.55
N SER A 609 23.73 -4.26 27.80
CA SER A 609 23.42 -3.02 28.55
C SER A 609 23.98 -1.76 27.90
N ASP A 610 25.09 -1.86 27.16
CA ASP A 610 25.72 -0.74 26.45
C ASP A 610 24.82 -0.17 25.35
N TYR A 611 23.91 -0.99 24.81
CA TYR A 611 22.85 -0.51 23.94
C TYR A 611 21.69 0.00 24.78
N ASN A 612 21.69 1.30 25.08
CA ASN A 612 20.64 1.96 25.86
C ASN A 612 20.21 3.28 25.19
N PRO A 613 19.43 3.24 24.10
CA PRO A 613 19.04 4.44 23.39
C PRO A 613 18.20 5.37 24.28
N PRO A 614 18.36 6.72 24.17
CA PRO A 614 17.69 7.68 25.06
C PRO A 614 16.17 7.51 25.09
N GLU A 615 15.57 7.14 23.97
CA GLU A 615 14.13 6.98 23.88
C GLU A 615 13.62 5.69 24.56
N LEU A 616 14.47 4.66 24.69
CA LEU A 616 14.17 3.49 25.53
C LEU A 616 14.28 3.86 27.01
N GLN A 617 15.30 4.64 27.37
CA GLN A 617 15.50 5.11 28.74
C GLN A 617 14.27 5.92 29.20
N ASP A 618 13.88 6.95 28.44
CA ASP A 618 12.69 7.75 28.75
C ASP A 618 11.43 6.87 28.88
N TRP A 619 11.23 5.93 27.95
CA TRP A 619 10.07 5.03 27.99
C TRP A 619 10.02 4.14 29.23
N ARG A 620 11.18 3.65 29.71
CA ARG A 620 11.29 2.87 30.94
C ARG A 620 11.04 3.73 32.18
N GLU A 621 11.64 4.92 32.23
CA GLU A 621 11.47 5.85 33.35
C GLU A 621 10.01 6.26 33.55
N ARG A 622 9.27 6.51 32.45
CA ARG A 622 7.83 6.83 32.51
C ARG A 622 6.96 5.69 33.04
N GLN A 623 7.46 4.47 33.07
CA GLN A 623 6.78 3.30 33.62
C GLN A 623 7.26 2.93 35.03
N ASP A 624 8.29 3.61 35.53
CA ASP A 624 8.84 3.36 36.85
C ASP A 624 7.88 3.85 37.94
N LYS A 625 7.32 2.91 38.70
CA LYS A 625 6.36 3.19 39.77
C LYS A 625 6.95 4.04 40.89
N ALA A 626 8.24 3.89 41.21
CA ALA A 626 8.90 4.68 42.25
C ALA A 626 9.06 6.14 41.81
N LEU A 627 9.46 6.38 40.55
CA LEU A 627 9.50 7.72 39.97
C LEU A 627 8.10 8.36 39.94
N GLN A 628 7.07 7.61 39.53
CA GLN A 628 5.69 8.12 39.54
C GLN A 628 5.23 8.50 40.94
N THR A 629 5.52 7.64 41.93
CA THR A 629 5.14 7.87 43.34
C THR A 629 5.84 9.11 43.89
N ARG A 630 7.15 9.22 43.68
CA ARG A 630 7.95 10.36 44.16
C ARG A 630 7.53 11.67 43.49
N GLY A 631 7.34 11.66 42.18
CA GLY A 631 6.89 12.84 41.44
C GLY A 631 5.49 13.30 41.88
N ARG A 632 4.56 12.37 42.09
CA ARG A 632 3.21 12.68 42.62
C ARG A 632 3.29 13.27 44.03
N GLU A 633 4.13 12.71 44.90
CA GLU A 633 4.35 13.21 46.26
C GLU A 633 4.84 14.67 46.23
N LEU A 634 5.92 14.95 45.49
CA LEU A 634 6.47 16.30 45.31
C LEU A 634 5.42 17.25 44.75
N GLY A 635 4.73 16.85 43.68
CA GLY A 635 3.71 17.68 43.06
C GLY A 635 2.55 18.00 43.99
N THR A 636 2.11 17.04 44.80
CA THR A 636 1.04 17.25 45.80
C THR A 636 1.48 18.23 46.89
N GLN A 637 2.74 18.15 47.33
CA GLN A 637 3.29 19.10 48.31
C GLN A 637 3.40 20.51 47.74
N ILE A 638 3.86 20.65 46.50
CA ILE A 638 3.92 21.94 45.79
C ILE A 638 2.51 22.54 45.65
N GLU A 639 1.52 21.79 45.16
CA GLU A 639 0.15 22.27 44.98
C GLU A 639 -0.49 22.69 46.31
N ARG A 640 -0.26 21.90 47.37
CA ARG A 640 -0.69 22.24 48.74
C ARG A 640 -0.04 23.52 49.25
N HIS A 641 1.26 23.69 49.04
CA HIS A 641 1.99 24.89 49.45
C HIS A 641 1.50 26.13 48.71
N MET A 642 1.34 26.03 47.39
CA MET A 642 0.79 27.11 46.58
C MET A 642 -0.57 27.56 47.12
N LYS A 643 -1.49 26.62 47.36
CA LYS A 643 -2.81 26.91 47.93
C LYS A 643 -2.69 27.64 49.27
N ASN A 644 -1.96 27.07 50.21
CA ASN A 644 -1.87 27.59 51.57
C ASN A 644 -1.21 28.98 51.60
N PHE A 645 -0.07 29.12 50.93
CA PHE A 645 0.64 30.40 50.86
C PHE A 645 -0.20 31.49 50.20
N ILE A 646 -0.88 31.17 49.09
CA ILE A 646 -1.72 32.15 48.38
C ILE A 646 -2.91 32.60 49.24
N ILE A 647 -3.63 31.66 49.87
CA ILE A 647 -4.78 32.02 50.72
C ILE A 647 -4.32 32.84 51.94
N THR A 648 -3.22 32.45 52.60
CA THR A 648 -2.67 33.20 53.73
C THR A 648 -2.28 34.61 53.30
N GLN A 649 -1.52 34.76 52.21
CA GLN A 649 -1.14 36.08 51.71
C GLN A 649 -2.33 36.94 51.31
N LEU A 650 -3.37 36.36 50.69
CA LEU A 650 -4.57 37.12 50.35
C LEU A 650 -5.30 37.62 51.62
N LYS A 651 -5.38 36.80 52.65
CA LYS A 651 -5.95 37.18 53.95
C LYS A 651 -5.14 38.28 54.64
N GLU A 652 -3.81 38.22 54.57
CA GLU A 652 -2.95 39.28 55.10
C GLU A 652 -3.09 40.59 54.34
N LEU A 653 -3.26 40.53 53.01
CA LEU A 653 -3.39 41.72 52.16
C LEU A 653 -4.76 42.40 52.27
N PHE A 654 -5.83 41.65 52.51
CA PHE A 654 -7.20 42.12 52.33
C PHE A 654 -8.14 41.82 53.52
N GLY A 655 -7.63 41.20 54.59
CA GLY A 655 -8.39 40.84 55.78
C GLY A 655 -9.55 39.91 55.46
N GLU A 656 -10.73 40.21 56.01
CA GLU A 656 -11.95 39.42 55.82
C GLU A 656 -12.48 39.45 54.38
N ASN A 657 -12.11 40.45 53.57
CA ASN A 657 -12.63 40.66 52.21
C ASN A 657 -11.77 40.03 51.10
N TRP A 658 -10.80 39.17 51.46
CA TRP A 658 -9.83 38.60 50.52
C TRP A 658 -10.46 37.76 49.39
N ASP A 659 -11.60 37.14 49.65
CA ASP A 659 -12.34 36.33 48.71
C ASP A 659 -13.04 37.20 47.64
N ILE A 660 -13.58 38.36 48.03
CA ILE A 660 -14.16 39.35 47.11
C ILE A 660 -13.13 39.82 46.08
N GLU A 661 -11.88 40.01 46.50
CA GLU A 661 -10.76 40.43 45.64
C GLU A 661 -10.40 39.41 44.54
N ILE A 662 -10.81 38.15 44.72
CA ILE A 662 -10.72 37.08 43.72
C ILE A 662 -12.11 36.55 43.32
N GLY A 663 -13.17 37.35 43.47
CA GLY A 663 -14.55 36.90 43.37
C GLY A 663 -14.95 36.22 42.05
N ASN A 664 -14.28 36.52 40.93
CA ASN A 664 -14.49 35.75 39.70
C ASN A 664 -14.02 34.29 39.83
N ILE A 665 -12.83 34.09 40.41
CA ILE A 665 -12.26 32.76 40.65
C ILE A 665 -13.09 32.02 41.69
N GLN A 666 -13.53 32.70 42.77
CA GLN A 666 -14.41 32.11 43.78
C GLN A 666 -15.70 31.54 43.15
N ARG A 667 -16.41 32.32 42.33
CA ARG A 667 -17.63 31.86 41.66
C ARG A 667 -17.39 30.64 40.76
N GLU A 668 -16.28 30.62 40.01
CA GLU A 668 -15.91 29.46 39.19
C GLU A 668 -15.60 28.23 40.06
N CYS A 669 -14.88 28.40 41.17
CA CYS A 669 -14.60 27.33 42.14
C CYS A 669 -15.87 26.81 42.82
N ASP A 670 -16.83 27.67 43.15
CA ASP A 670 -18.13 27.29 43.73
C ASP A 670 -18.95 26.42 42.78
N VAL A 671 -18.94 26.75 41.48
CA VAL A 671 -19.58 25.93 40.44
C VAL A 671 -18.93 24.55 40.40
N ARG A 672 -17.59 24.50 40.35
CA ARG A 672 -16.85 23.23 40.34
C ARG A 672 -17.09 22.39 41.59
N ALA A 673 -17.16 23.02 42.77
CA ALA A 673 -17.46 22.34 44.03
C ALA A 673 -18.86 21.69 43.98
N LYS A 674 -19.87 22.42 43.50
CA LYS A 674 -21.24 21.89 43.35
C LYS A 674 -21.32 20.76 42.34
N GLU A 675 -20.65 20.88 41.20
CA GLU A 675 -20.58 19.82 40.17
C GLU A 675 -19.93 18.55 40.74
N GLN A 676 -18.83 18.68 41.50
CA GLN A 676 -18.18 17.54 42.14
C GLN A 676 -19.06 16.91 43.22
N MET A 677 -19.77 17.71 44.02
CA MET A 677 -20.74 17.20 45.01
C MET A 677 -21.87 16.40 44.34
N GLU A 678 -22.38 16.89 43.21
CA GLU A 678 -23.41 16.19 42.42
C GLU A 678 -22.88 14.86 41.87
N LYS A 679 -21.64 14.86 41.38
CA LYS A 679 -20.97 13.67 40.87
C LYS A 679 -20.75 12.63 41.97
N ASP A 680 -20.20 13.03 43.12
CA ASP A 680 -19.95 12.12 44.25
C ASP A 680 -21.26 11.48 44.74
N TYR A 681 -22.37 12.23 44.75
CA TYR A 681 -23.68 11.69 45.07
C TYR A 681 -24.16 10.65 44.04
N LYS A 682 -24.02 10.95 42.74
CA LYS A 682 -24.36 10.02 41.65
C LYS A 682 -23.50 8.76 41.65
N ASP A 683 -22.25 8.87 42.07
CA ASP A 683 -21.29 7.76 42.18
C ASP A 683 -21.43 6.99 43.51
N GLY A 684 -22.39 7.34 44.38
CA GLY A 684 -22.70 6.63 45.62
C GLY A 684 -21.79 6.94 46.81
N LEU A 685 -20.94 7.98 46.72
CA LEU A 685 -20.01 8.41 47.78
C LEU A 685 -20.67 9.28 48.87
N GLY A 686 -21.96 9.62 48.68
CA GLY A 686 -22.77 10.44 49.56
C GLY A 686 -22.62 11.93 49.33
N ARG A 687 -23.50 12.74 49.94
CA ARG A 687 -23.44 14.21 49.86
C ARG A 687 -22.44 14.75 50.88
N ARG A 688 -21.28 15.20 50.43
CA ARG A 688 -20.24 15.84 51.25
C ARG A 688 -20.09 17.29 50.85
N GLU A 689 -19.93 18.19 51.80
CA GLU A 689 -19.64 19.59 51.51
C GLU A 689 -18.18 19.73 51.05
N ILE A 690 -17.96 20.37 49.91
CA ILE A 690 -16.63 20.58 49.33
C ILE A 690 -16.30 22.07 49.45
N PRO A 691 -15.28 22.46 50.25
CA PRO A 691 -14.84 23.85 50.32
C PRO A 691 -14.44 24.35 48.93
N TRP A 692 -14.96 25.49 48.49
CA TRP A 692 -14.64 26.03 47.16
C TRP A 692 -13.13 26.31 46.99
N THR A 693 -12.42 26.60 48.08
CA THR A 693 -10.97 26.76 48.10
C THR A 693 -10.21 25.48 47.74
N ASP A 694 -10.85 24.32 47.76
CA ASP A 694 -10.26 23.04 47.33
C ASP A 694 -10.36 22.85 45.81
N GLN A 695 -11.07 23.74 45.11
CA GLN A 695 -11.34 23.68 43.68
C GLN A 695 -10.52 24.68 42.85
N PHE A 696 -9.44 25.22 43.39
CA PHE A 696 -8.48 26.01 42.60
C PHE A 696 -7.79 25.13 41.56
N PHE A 697 -7.67 25.63 40.33
CA PHE A 697 -6.77 25.07 39.33
C PHE A 697 -5.43 25.80 39.33
N ILE A 698 -4.40 25.16 38.74
CA ILE A 698 -3.06 25.78 38.61
C ILE A 698 -3.10 27.12 37.88
N LYS A 699 -4.02 27.28 36.93
CA LYS A 699 -4.26 28.55 36.24
C LYS A 699 -4.77 29.64 37.18
N ASP A 700 -5.59 29.29 38.17
CA ASP A 700 -6.13 30.24 39.14
C ASP A 700 -5.03 30.76 40.05
N TYR A 701 -4.17 29.86 40.55
CA TYR A 701 -2.98 30.27 41.31
C TYR A 701 -2.10 31.23 40.50
N LYS A 702 -1.84 30.91 39.23
CA LYS A 702 -1.07 31.78 38.33
C LYS A 702 -1.70 33.17 38.19
N ASN A 703 -3.01 33.24 37.94
CA ASN A 703 -3.73 34.51 37.78
C ASN A 703 -3.65 35.37 39.05
N ILE A 704 -3.79 34.76 40.24
CA ILE A 704 -3.71 35.46 41.52
C ILE A 704 -2.29 36.00 41.74
N ILE A 705 -1.28 35.14 41.55
CA ILE A 705 0.14 35.51 41.66
C ILE A 705 0.47 36.67 40.70
N GLU A 706 0.00 36.63 39.46
CA GLU A 706 0.21 37.69 38.48
C GLU A 706 -0.48 38.99 38.88
N LYS A 707 -1.72 38.93 39.35
CA LYS A 707 -2.53 40.10 39.74
C LYS A 707 -1.91 40.85 40.93
N TYR A 708 -1.39 40.13 41.92
CA TYR A 708 -0.86 40.71 43.17
C TYR A 708 0.66 40.62 43.33
N TRP A 709 1.36 40.40 42.21
CA TRP A 709 2.79 40.07 42.13
C TRP A 709 3.72 40.76 43.16
N SER A 710 3.68 42.10 43.21
CA SER A 710 4.58 42.90 44.06
C SER A 710 3.89 43.48 45.30
N LYS A 711 2.60 43.16 45.55
CA LYS A 711 1.88 43.67 46.73
C LYS A 711 2.42 43.04 48.02
N LYS A 712 2.42 43.84 49.10
CA LYS A 712 2.75 43.43 50.46
C LYS A 712 1.73 44.03 51.44
N PRO A 713 1.52 43.40 52.62
CA PRO A 713 0.74 44.00 53.70
C PRO A 713 1.43 45.28 54.19
N ASP A 714 0.64 46.33 54.49
CA ASP A 714 1.17 47.66 54.87
C ASP A 714 1.92 47.64 56.22
N ASP A 715 1.59 46.68 57.10
CA ASP A 715 2.10 46.60 58.49
C ASP A 715 3.18 45.52 58.73
N SER A 716 3.84 45.01 57.69
CA SER A 716 4.80 43.91 57.85
C SER A 716 6.03 44.02 56.95
N GLU A 717 7.13 44.60 57.48
CA GLU A 717 8.41 44.70 56.78
C GLU A 717 9.01 43.31 56.43
N GLU A 718 8.68 42.28 57.21
CA GLU A 718 9.15 40.90 57.02
C GLU A 718 8.32 40.08 56.02
N ALA A 719 7.15 40.59 55.58
CA ALA A 719 6.27 39.85 54.67
C ALA A 719 6.88 39.69 53.27
N LYS A 720 6.85 38.45 52.77
CA LYS A 720 7.30 38.11 51.42
C LYS A 720 6.19 38.37 50.41
N SER A 721 6.50 39.14 49.37
CA SER A 721 5.60 39.28 48.22
C SER A 721 5.51 37.97 47.42
N PHE A 722 4.48 37.84 46.59
CA PHE A 722 4.38 36.75 45.62
C PHE A 722 5.60 36.69 44.69
N GLU A 723 6.15 37.84 44.31
CA GLU A 723 7.39 37.94 43.56
C GLU A 723 8.57 37.27 44.28
N GLN A 724 8.78 37.59 45.55
CA GLN A 724 9.90 37.03 46.33
C GLN A 724 9.75 35.53 46.53
N HIS A 725 8.52 35.02 46.66
CA HIS A 725 8.27 33.62 46.97
C HIS A 725 8.20 32.71 45.73
N PHE A 726 7.63 33.18 44.62
CA PHE A 726 7.37 32.36 43.43
C PHE A 726 8.32 32.62 42.25
N SER A 727 9.30 33.51 42.40
CA SER A 727 10.37 33.68 41.40
C SER A 727 11.35 32.50 41.45
N ILE A 728 11.08 31.46 40.64
CA ILE A 728 11.90 30.24 40.60
C ILE A 728 12.54 30.10 39.22
N ASP A 729 13.87 30.12 39.19
CA ASP A 729 14.63 29.89 37.96
C ASP A 729 14.80 28.38 37.71
N ILE A 730 14.09 27.90 36.70
CA ILE A 730 14.16 26.51 36.22
C ILE A 730 15.29 26.26 35.22
N GLY A 731 16.18 27.24 34.98
CA GLY A 731 17.35 27.11 34.11
C GLY A 731 17.30 27.99 32.85
N HIS A 732 16.42 28.99 32.81
CA HIS A 732 16.27 29.92 31.69
C HIS A 732 16.68 31.36 32.04
N GLY A 733 17.01 31.64 33.31
CA GLY A 733 17.25 32.98 33.81
C GLY A 733 15.96 33.81 33.94
N PHE A 734 16.10 35.04 34.46
CA PHE A 734 14.99 35.97 34.66
C PHE A 734 15.12 37.19 33.76
N ASN A 735 14.53 37.13 32.57
CA ASN A 735 14.49 38.27 31.64
C ASN A 735 13.15 39.02 31.70
N SER A 736 12.12 38.41 32.27
CA SER A 736 10.79 39.00 32.40
C SER A 736 10.02 38.43 33.60
N LYS A 737 8.93 39.11 34.00
CA LYS A 737 7.97 38.57 34.98
C LYS A 737 7.40 37.22 34.54
N ALA A 738 7.15 37.03 33.24
CA ALA A 738 6.65 35.77 32.70
C ALA A 738 7.66 34.63 32.87
N ASP A 739 8.96 34.91 32.77
CA ASP A 739 10.01 33.90 32.99
C ASP A 739 10.08 33.45 34.45
N LYS A 740 9.91 34.39 35.41
CA LYS A 740 9.92 34.12 36.85
C LYS A 740 8.85 33.12 37.30
N ILE A 741 7.71 33.05 36.59
CA ILE A 741 6.57 32.16 36.89
C ILE A 741 6.34 31.09 35.82
N LYS A 742 7.23 30.97 34.83
CA LYS A 742 7.11 30.00 33.73
C LYS A 742 7.00 28.56 34.24
N TRP A 743 7.66 28.29 35.36
CA TRP A 743 7.61 27.00 36.05
C TRP A 743 6.18 26.58 36.41
N ILE A 744 5.24 27.50 36.69
CA ILE A 744 3.85 27.16 37.05
C ILE A 744 3.13 26.50 35.87
N SER A 745 3.37 26.98 34.65
CA SER A 745 2.79 26.40 33.43
C SER A 745 3.42 25.04 33.09
N LEU A 746 4.72 24.87 33.35
CA LEU A 746 5.39 23.59 33.20
C LEU A 746 4.92 22.59 34.25
N PHE A 747 4.79 23.01 35.51
CA PHE A 747 4.22 22.24 36.61
C PHE A 747 2.80 21.75 36.27
N ASN A 748 1.94 22.61 35.72
CA ASN A 748 0.61 22.20 35.26
C ASN A 748 0.66 21.08 34.21
N THR A 749 1.62 21.15 33.29
CA THR A 749 1.82 20.13 32.25
C THR A 749 2.23 18.80 32.87
N LEU A 750 3.21 18.83 33.78
CA LEU A 750 3.65 17.66 34.52
C LEU A 750 2.54 17.10 35.41
N ARG A 751 1.74 17.94 36.06
CA ARG A 751 0.62 17.48 36.90
C ARG A 751 -0.36 16.61 36.14
N ASN A 752 -0.69 16.98 34.91
CA ASN A 752 -1.61 16.22 34.07
C ASN A 752 -1.08 14.81 33.74
N ASN A 753 0.23 14.59 33.83
CA ASN A 753 0.86 13.30 33.56
C ASN A 753 0.55 12.25 34.65
N TRP A 754 0.46 12.66 35.93
CA TRP A 754 0.10 11.75 37.03
C TRP A 754 -1.37 11.85 37.47
N ALA A 755 -2.06 12.96 37.19
CA ALA A 755 -3.46 13.16 37.56
C ALA A 755 -4.43 12.28 36.75
N HIS A 756 -3.99 11.75 35.60
CA HIS A 756 -4.75 10.81 34.77
C HIS A 756 -4.10 9.42 34.81
N GLU A 757 -4.36 8.65 35.87
CA GLU A 757 -3.79 7.31 36.12
C GLU A 757 -4.07 6.27 35.00
N GLY A 758 -4.96 6.56 34.05
CA GLY A 758 -5.39 5.62 33.01
C GLY A 758 -4.40 5.38 31.86
N THR A 759 -3.35 6.21 31.67
CA THR A 759 -2.43 6.08 30.52
C THR A 759 -0.95 6.01 30.93
N LYS A 760 -0.41 4.79 31.00
CA LYS A 760 0.99 4.47 31.38
C LYS A 760 2.08 5.13 30.52
N GLU A 761 1.74 5.66 29.33
CA GLU A 761 2.71 6.33 28.44
C GLU A 761 2.97 7.80 28.80
N LYS A 762 2.14 8.39 29.66
CA LYS A 762 2.23 9.80 30.04
C LYS A 762 2.94 10.02 31.37
N GLY A 763 3.51 9.00 32.01
CA GLY A 763 4.19 9.15 33.31
C GLY A 763 5.36 10.15 33.29
N LEU A 764 5.86 10.50 34.47
CA LEU A 764 7.03 11.35 34.66
C LEU A 764 8.33 10.57 34.40
N ASN A 765 9.29 11.21 33.75
CA ASN A 765 10.66 10.66 33.66
C ASN A 765 11.55 11.23 34.79
N LYS A 766 12.83 10.84 34.82
CA LYS A 766 13.75 11.29 35.88
C LYS A 766 13.96 12.81 35.85
N SER A 767 14.12 13.40 34.67
CA SER A 767 14.31 14.86 34.52
C SER A 767 13.09 15.66 34.98
N ASP A 768 11.89 15.13 34.78
CA ASP A 768 10.64 15.73 35.27
C ASP A 768 10.61 15.75 36.80
N VAL A 769 11.01 14.63 37.44
CA VAL A 769 11.09 14.51 38.90
C VAL A 769 12.19 15.40 39.49
N GLU A 770 13.33 15.53 38.82
CA GLU A 770 14.42 16.44 39.21
C GLU A 770 13.97 17.90 39.16
N LEU A 771 13.22 18.28 38.11
CA LEU A 771 12.63 19.61 38.01
C LEU A 771 11.62 19.87 39.15
N LEU A 772 10.74 18.91 39.44
CA LEU A 772 9.81 19.00 40.57
C LEU A 772 10.57 19.13 41.89
N THR A 773 11.66 18.40 42.07
CA THR A 773 12.53 18.48 43.26
C THR A 773 13.16 19.87 43.38
N LYS A 774 13.63 20.44 42.27
CA LYS A 774 14.19 21.79 42.24
C LYS A 774 13.15 22.86 42.61
N ILE A 775 11.93 22.74 42.09
CA ILE A 775 10.82 23.62 42.43
C ILE A 775 10.47 23.49 43.92
N HIS A 776 10.32 22.26 44.39
CA HIS A 776 10.01 21.92 45.78
C HIS A 776 11.04 22.51 46.76
N SER A 777 12.33 22.30 46.51
CA SER A 777 13.42 22.89 47.31
C SER A 777 13.43 24.42 47.30
N ARG A 778 13.18 25.05 46.15
CA ARG A 778 13.13 26.53 46.02
C ARG A 778 11.96 27.16 46.76
N LEU A 779 10.88 26.40 46.97
CA LEU A 779 9.74 26.80 47.77
C LEU A 779 9.95 26.60 49.28
N GLY A 780 11.08 26.00 49.69
CA GLY A 780 11.44 25.73 51.07
C GLY A 780 10.68 24.54 51.70
N LEU A 781 10.29 23.56 50.87
CA LEU A 781 9.53 22.38 51.27
C LEU A 781 10.40 21.15 51.53
#